data_AF-A0A929YWL4-F1
#
_entry.id   AF-A0A929YWL4-F1
#
_cell.length_a   1.000
_cell.length_b   1.000
_cell.length_c   1.000
_cell.angle_alpha   90.00
_cell.angle_beta   90.00
_cell.angle_gamma   90.00
#
_symmetry.space_group_name_H-M   'P 1'
#
loop_
_entity.id
_entity.type
_entity.pdbx_description
1 polymer ?
#
loop_
_entity_poly.entity_id
_entity_poly.type
_entity_poly.pdbx_seq_one_letter_code
_entity_poly.pdbx_strand_id
1 'polypeptide(L)'
;MRNINDLIRIINGISYDDNNKLERKIEYLRKCVKDRKNIGIDLIDILDKPNVIDNIHSRAERELEIALDSYSGIHVNDPEIIFISLVLIGMIHYDGAFYESVRRKYKNLYLNYSEQKIEGLIRTLLNRYISNNEKSEVKSRIINIVLAGSIVPSHYLGSFFDFIYDIYKLNFDSDLPENLYEEFQFVYEGLHNIMCSESDIVQVNVTKKTYKLIKSTKQLVINSSNNDAVINLSIIVAILIDKYIWGKEETVYNPYLKSGYDVWISTINKDKEYNHRRKTEQSRSRWEPEFVLKGEKVYIVPPTHRIKATYNYQDIRIIVKNDDSIIYDNYIEDIREIIGGYQIKSTEIQVNNPIGRIEYQLVSKDEVIYSSKNRLYRDFIVFDNTGKEIKNNKDFSGTAIFCTKSKNYILNLYYKGDYYYLSSYNAHLGDTILIEDKVFNFSEIIKPGVFGEKYEGYLIAKEDFKFEVFKSNIILVFESEFTCDKFEIEINKRSYRIYEFEYSVAERKVYNKYSIKLDISTSGIYKLRVNALYSGKKICIVEDTQFAIDKNLNVEYVYENENTYLVSIESDLLNKQIFDEICINNYKEDWVRFSYNGNEYIYFIPFEFPIYRLNNGKWRCFSDNIWIGDITPETTVDLYGCNYDRITLLTSTGQIIEEAPRIKNKGVFSRFFAGFLLSYKFNYDYIRILLHSGDSIKGDII
;
A
#
# COMPACT_ATOMS: atom_id res chain seq x y z
N MET A 1 21.03 2.33 15.60
CA MET A 1 20.09 1.40 14.92
C MET A 1 20.84 0.39 14.05
N ARG A 2 20.57 -0.93 14.22
CA ARG A 2 21.11 -2.01 13.37
C ARG A 2 20.06 -2.51 12.38
N ASN A 3 20.49 -3.02 11.23
CA ASN A 3 19.60 -3.65 10.26
C ASN A 3 19.06 -4.98 10.81
N ILE A 4 17.79 -5.29 10.56
CA ILE A 4 17.16 -6.54 10.98
C ILE A 4 17.91 -7.79 10.47
N ASN A 5 18.51 -7.71 9.27
CA ASN A 5 19.33 -8.78 8.72
C ASN A 5 20.61 -9.02 9.53
N ASP A 6 21.19 -7.98 10.13
CA ASP A 6 22.35 -8.12 11.01
C ASP A 6 21.95 -8.76 12.34
N LEU A 7 20.75 -8.47 12.86
CA LEU A 7 20.22 -9.10 14.07
C LEU A 7 19.88 -10.59 13.83
N ILE A 8 19.35 -10.93 12.66
CA ILE A 8 19.08 -12.32 12.26
C ILE A 8 20.38 -13.13 12.15
N ARG A 9 21.49 -12.51 11.74
CA ARG A 9 22.81 -13.16 11.73
C ARG A 9 23.27 -13.59 13.13
N ILE A 10 22.98 -12.79 14.16
CA ILE A 10 23.28 -13.11 15.57
C ILE A 10 22.52 -14.38 16.00
N ILE A 11 21.26 -14.49 15.58
CA ILE A 11 20.40 -15.65 15.88
C ILE A 11 20.97 -16.92 15.22
N ASN A 12 21.42 -16.80 13.97
CA ASN A 12 21.85 -17.94 13.15
C ASN A 12 23.31 -18.38 13.38
N GLY A 13 24.08 -17.67 14.21
CA GLY A 13 25.46 -18.06 14.54
C GLY A 13 26.42 -18.14 13.34
N ILE A 14 26.24 -17.28 12.33
CA ILE A 14 27.02 -17.36 11.08
C ILE A 14 28.49 -16.97 11.34
N SER A 15 29.41 -17.90 11.04
CA SER A 15 30.83 -17.85 11.41
C SER A 15 31.66 -16.73 10.75
N TYR A 16 32.69 -16.31 11.49
CA TYR A 16 33.86 -15.57 11.00
C TYR A 16 35.11 -16.43 11.28
N ASP A 17 35.58 -17.19 10.29
CA ASP A 17 36.73 -18.10 10.38
C ASP A 17 38.10 -17.42 10.12
N ASP A 18 38.36 -16.24 10.70
CA ASP A 18 39.59 -15.51 10.36
C ASP A 18 40.18 -14.73 11.55
N ASN A 19 41.40 -15.06 11.97
CA ASN A 19 42.11 -14.40 13.09
C ASN A 19 42.27 -12.88 12.86
N ASN A 20 42.41 -12.45 11.60
CA ASN A 20 42.44 -11.03 11.22
C ASN A 20 41.11 -10.30 11.45
N LYS A 21 39.98 -11.01 11.44
CA LYS A 21 38.66 -10.44 11.72
C LYS A 21 38.39 -10.34 13.22
N LEU A 22 38.99 -11.21 14.04
CA LEU A 22 38.89 -11.15 15.49
C LEU A 22 39.55 -9.88 16.06
N GLU A 23 40.80 -9.61 15.69
CA GLU A 23 41.49 -8.38 16.13
C GLU A 23 40.76 -7.12 15.68
N ARG A 24 40.17 -7.12 14.46
CA ARG A 24 39.33 -6.02 13.99
C ARG A 24 38.06 -5.83 14.84
N LYS A 25 37.42 -6.92 15.29
CA LYS A 25 36.24 -6.86 16.17
C LYS A 25 36.63 -6.38 17.58
N ILE A 26 37.76 -6.83 18.13
CA ILE A 26 38.29 -6.33 19.40
C ILE A 26 38.62 -4.85 19.31
N GLU A 27 39.27 -4.41 18.24
CA GLU A 27 39.58 -2.99 18.02
C GLU A 27 38.32 -2.13 17.87
N TYR A 28 37.31 -2.65 17.17
CA TYR A 28 35.99 -2.03 17.10
C TYR A 28 35.34 -1.89 18.49
N LEU A 29 35.34 -2.96 19.29
CA LEU A 29 34.81 -2.94 20.66
C LEU A 29 35.56 -1.94 21.54
N ARG A 30 36.90 -1.88 21.46
CA ARG A 30 37.71 -0.88 22.16
C ARG A 30 37.29 0.53 21.78
N LYS A 31 37.11 0.81 20.47
CA LYS A 31 36.63 2.11 20.00
C LYS A 31 35.24 2.44 20.56
N CYS A 32 34.32 1.48 20.58
CA CYS A 32 32.99 1.66 21.17
C CYS A 32 33.05 1.98 22.66
N VAL A 33 33.92 1.32 23.43
CA VAL A 33 34.13 1.61 24.85
C VAL A 33 34.71 3.02 25.05
N LYS A 34 35.69 3.44 24.23
CA LYS A 34 36.23 4.81 24.23
C LYS A 34 35.15 5.85 23.93
N ASP A 35 34.29 5.56 22.97
CA ASP A 35 33.15 6.39 22.58
C ASP A 35 31.98 6.28 23.58
N ARG A 36 32.10 5.49 24.65
CA ARG A 36 31.07 5.25 25.69
C ARG A 36 29.75 4.68 25.13
N LYS A 37 29.83 3.93 24.03
CA LYS A 37 28.70 3.25 23.42
C LYS A 37 28.47 1.90 24.10
N ASN A 38 27.21 1.48 24.18
CA ASN A 38 26.88 0.14 24.65
C ASN A 38 27.44 -0.91 23.68
N ILE A 39 28.14 -1.91 24.23
CA ILE A 39 28.80 -2.98 23.46
C ILE A 39 28.06 -4.32 23.53
N GLY A 40 26.96 -4.42 24.28
CA GLY A 40 26.34 -5.70 24.62
C GLY A 40 25.87 -6.49 23.39
N ILE A 41 25.21 -5.83 22.43
CA ILE A 41 24.79 -6.49 21.18
C ILE A 41 25.99 -7.05 20.41
N ASP A 42 27.10 -6.31 20.37
CA ASP A 42 28.32 -6.76 19.72
C ASP A 42 29.01 -7.94 20.41
N LEU A 43 28.85 -8.06 21.73
CA LEU A 43 29.42 -9.14 22.51
C LEU A 43 28.62 -10.44 22.38
N ILE A 44 27.30 -10.36 22.19
CA ILE A 44 26.46 -11.55 21.96
C ILE A 44 26.98 -12.33 20.74
N ASP A 45 27.46 -11.65 19.69
CA ASP A 45 28.08 -12.24 18.48
C ASP A 45 29.34 -13.08 18.77
N ILE A 46 29.95 -12.93 19.95
CA ILE A 46 31.24 -13.55 20.31
C ILE A 46 31.02 -14.66 21.35
N LEU A 47 29.84 -14.72 21.99
CA LEU A 47 29.56 -15.64 23.08
C LEU A 47 29.51 -17.12 22.67
N ASP A 48 29.36 -17.40 21.38
CA ASP A 48 29.45 -18.73 20.80
C ASP A 48 30.91 -19.23 20.63
N LYS A 49 31.91 -18.40 20.96
CA LYS A 49 33.35 -18.69 20.76
C LYS A 49 34.16 -18.69 22.07
N PRO A 50 34.22 -19.82 22.80
CA PRO A 50 34.96 -19.93 24.07
C PRO A 50 36.43 -19.47 23.97
N ASN A 51 37.12 -19.85 22.88
CA ASN A 51 38.53 -19.49 22.67
C ASN A 51 38.75 -17.97 22.59
N VAL A 52 37.78 -17.23 22.04
CA VAL A 52 37.86 -15.77 21.93
C VAL A 52 37.63 -15.13 23.31
N ILE A 53 36.64 -15.61 24.04
CA ILE A 53 36.31 -15.15 25.39
C ILE A 53 37.51 -15.36 26.31
N ASP A 54 38.13 -16.54 26.29
CA ASP A 54 39.33 -16.83 27.08
C ASP A 54 40.56 -16.01 26.67
N ASN A 55 40.70 -15.67 25.40
CA ASN A 55 41.74 -14.75 24.94
C ASN A 55 41.55 -13.35 25.53
N ILE A 56 40.32 -12.82 25.50
CA ILE A 56 39.97 -11.52 26.08
C ILE A 56 40.21 -11.52 27.59
N HIS A 57 39.80 -12.58 28.30
CA HIS A 57 40.04 -12.71 29.74
C HIS A 57 41.52 -12.78 30.08
N SER A 58 42.31 -13.59 29.36
CA SER A 58 43.76 -13.69 29.57
C SER A 58 44.48 -12.36 29.35
N ARG A 59 44.10 -11.59 28.31
CA ARG A 59 44.64 -10.24 28.09
C ARG A 59 44.29 -9.30 29.22
N ALA A 60 43.02 -9.26 29.63
CA ALA A 60 42.56 -8.41 30.72
C ALA A 60 43.21 -8.74 32.07
N GLU A 61 43.35 -10.02 32.41
CA GLU A 61 44.02 -10.46 33.64
C GLU A 61 45.49 -10.03 33.66
N ARG A 62 46.21 -10.17 32.54
CA ARG A 62 47.59 -9.71 32.39
C ARG A 62 47.72 -8.19 32.54
N GLU A 63 46.83 -7.41 31.94
CA GLU A 63 46.86 -5.95 32.07
C GLU A 63 46.54 -5.49 33.50
N LEU A 64 45.67 -6.21 34.22
CA LEU A 64 45.43 -5.97 35.66
C LEU A 64 46.68 -6.30 36.49
N GLU A 65 47.34 -7.43 36.22
CA GLU A 65 48.56 -7.86 36.91
C GLU A 65 49.70 -6.83 36.74
N ILE A 66 49.97 -6.41 35.49
CA ILE A 66 50.97 -5.38 35.18
C ILE A 66 50.69 -4.08 35.95
N ALA A 67 49.43 -3.66 36.03
CA ALA A 67 49.05 -2.45 36.74
C ALA A 67 49.23 -2.58 38.26
N LEU A 68 48.95 -3.77 38.82
CA LEU A 68 49.09 -4.06 40.26
C LEU A 68 50.55 -4.20 40.71
N ASP A 69 51.44 -4.62 39.81
CA ASP A 69 52.90 -4.68 40.00
C ASP A 69 53.60 -3.32 39.87
N SER A 70 52.94 -2.35 39.23
CA SER A 70 53.52 -1.00 39.08
C SER A 70 53.53 -0.24 40.41
N TYR A 71 54.67 0.39 40.74
CA TYR A 71 54.85 1.20 41.96
C TYR A 71 53.86 2.38 42.09
N SER A 72 53.24 2.83 40.98
CA SER A 72 52.29 3.94 40.94
C SER A 72 50.82 3.50 40.94
N GLY A 73 50.51 2.22 40.65
CA GLY A 73 49.15 1.65 40.72
C GLY A 73 48.07 2.30 39.82
N ILE A 74 48.43 3.20 38.90
CA ILE A 74 47.46 4.10 38.22
C ILE A 74 47.46 3.93 36.69
N HIS A 75 48.57 3.50 36.07
CA HIS A 75 48.67 3.44 34.62
C HIS A 75 48.39 2.03 34.08
N VAL A 76 47.18 1.86 33.54
CA VAL A 76 46.76 0.69 32.76
C VAL A 76 46.95 1.00 31.28
N ASN A 77 47.60 0.11 30.53
CA ASN A 77 47.92 0.33 29.11
C ASN A 77 46.68 0.14 28.21
N ASP A 78 45.86 -0.89 28.47
CA ASP A 78 44.62 -1.16 27.74
C ASP A 78 43.44 -1.29 28.73
N PRO A 79 42.86 -0.18 29.20
CA PRO A 79 41.72 -0.22 30.10
C PRO A 79 40.44 -0.72 29.41
N GLU A 80 40.36 -0.58 28.08
CA GLU A 80 39.20 -1.02 27.30
C GLU A 80 39.07 -2.54 27.26
N ILE A 81 40.16 -3.30 27.11
CA ILE A 81 40.09 -4.78 27.11
C ILE A 81 39.63 -5.31 28.47
N ILE A 82 40.04 -4.65 29.56
CA ILE A 82 39.58 -4.97 30.92
C ILE A 82 38.07 -4.70 31.04
N PHE A 83 37.61 -3.55 30.55
CA PHE A 83 36.18 -3.23 30.56
C PHE A 83 35.35 -4.26 29.78
N ILE A 84 35.76 -4.60 28.55
CA ILE A 84 35.11 -5.62 27.72
C ILE A 84 35.04 -6.96 28.47
N SER A 85 36.15 -7.37 29.09
CA SER A 85 36.24 -8.61 29.85
C SER A 85 35.30 -8.63 31.06
N LEU A 86 35.20 -7.52 31.79
CA LEU A 86 34.27 -7.37 32.91
C LEU A 86 32.81 -7.42 32.45
N VAL A 87 32.49 -6.85 31.28
CA VAL A 87 31.13 -6.95 30.69
C VAL A 87 30.81 -8.39 30.33
N LEU A 88 31.75 -9.16 29.77
CA LEU A 88 31.56 -10.59 29.50
C LEU A 88 31.32 -11.39 30.80
N ILE A 89 32.08 -11.11 31.86
CA ILE A 89 31.84 -11.72 33.19
C ILE A 89 30.44 -11.36 33.70
N GLY A 90 30.04 -10.10 33.55
CA GLY A 90 28.70 -9.63 33.90
C GLY A 90 27.60 -10.32 33.09
N MET A 91 27.78 -10.47 31.78
CA MET A 91 26.80 -11.04 30.87
C MET A 91 26.59 -12.54 31.10
N ILE A 92 27.65 -13.30 31.37
CA ILE A 92 27.61 -14.77 31.48
C ILE A 92 27.40 -15.24 32.93
N HIS A 93 28.06 -14.60 33.91
CA HIS A 93 28.22 -15.16 35.25
C HIS A 93 27.58 -14.35 36.38
N TYR A 94 26.91 -13.22 36.09
CA TYR A 94 26.29 -12.42 37.13
C TYR A 94 24.96 -13.02 37.61
N ASP A 95 24.90 -13.34 38.90
CA ASP A 95 23.76 -13.91 39.63
C ASP A 95 23.23 -12.97 40.74
N GLY A 96 23.83 -11.78 40.87
CA GLY A 96 23.62 -10.85 41.98
C GLY A 96 24.92 -10.44 42.67
N ALA A 97 25.97 -11.27 42.59
CA ALA A 97 27.26 -11.05 43.24
C ALA A 97 28.41 -10.85 42.22
N PHE A 98 28.52 -9.63 41.65
CA PHE A 98 29.47 -9.34 40.55
C PHE A 98 30.93 -9.70 40.88
N TYR A 99 31.45 -9.25 42.03
CA TYR A 99 32.85 -9.48 42.38
C TYR A 99 33.16 -10.96 42.69
N GLU A 100 32.18 -11.76 43.10
CA GLU A 100 32.37 -13.21 43.23
C GLU A 100 32.60 -13.87 41.87
N SER A 101 31.88 -13.42 40.84
CA SER A 101 32.09 -13.89 39.47
C SER A 101 33.44 -13.45 38.91
N VAL A 102 33.90 -12.24 39.24
CA VAL A 102 35.26 -11.76 38.91
C VAL A 102 36.33 -12.61 39.62
N ARG A 103 36.18 -12.88 40.91
CA ARG A 103 37.09 -13.75 41.69
C ARG A 103 37.19 -15.15 41.13
N ARG A 104 36.05 -15.73 40.72
CA ARG A 104 36.01 -17.05 40.09
C ARG A 104 36.78 -17.07 38.77
N LYS A 105 36.68 -16.02 37.95
CA LYS A 105 37.36 -15.97 36.64
C LYS A 105 38.85 -15.64 36.74
N TYR A 106 39.24 -14.67 37.58
CA TYR A 106 40.64 -14.24 37.75
C TYR A 106 41.28 -14.82 39.01
N LYS A 107 41.12 -16.13 39.22
CA LYS A 107 41.55 -16.80 40.45
C LYS A 107 43.04 -16.57 40.74
N ASN A 108 43.88 -16.57 39.71
CA ASN A 108 45.32 -16.40 39.85
C ASN A 108 45.67 -15.00 40.36
N LEU A 109 45.02 -13.96 39.82
CA LEU A 109 45.19 -12.60 40.29
C LEU A 109 44.85 -12.44 41.79
N TYR A 110 43.74 -13.03 42.25
CA TYR A 110 43.31 -12.98 43.65
C TYR A 110 44.12 -13.87 44.60
N LEU A 111 44.95 -14.78 44.09
CA LEU A 111 45.95 -15.48 44.92
C LEU A 111 47.16 -14.59 45.22
N ASN A 112 47.49 -13.68 44.30
CA ASN A 112 48.71 -12.87 44.37
C ASN A 112 48.50 -11.49 45.02
N TYR A 113 47.26 -10.96 45.05
CA TYR A 113 46.94 -9.66 45.65
C TYR A 113 45.66 -9.71 46.48
N SER A 114 45.53 -8.77 47.44
CA SER A 114 44.32 -8.67 48.26
C SER A 114 43.09 -8.22 47.47
N GLU A 115 41.91 -8.70 47.88
CA GLU A 115 40.62 -8.33 47.26
C GLU A 115 40.45 -6.81 47.17
N GLN A 116 40.77 -6.09 48.25
CA GLN A 116 40.66 -4.64 48.32
C GLN A 116 41.53 -3.94 47.25
N LYS A 117 42.72 -4.47 46.95
CA LYS A 117 43.64 -3.89 45.96
C LYS A 117 43.11 -4.10 44.54
N ILE A 118 42.66 -5.31 44.22
CA ILE A 118 42.14 -5.66 42.89
C ILE A 118 40.80 -4.94 42.63
N GLU A 119 39.85 -5.05 43.55
CA GLU A 119 38.54 -4.41 43.40
C GLU A 119 38.64 -2.88 43.40
N GLY A 120 39.58 -2.31 44.17
CA GLY A 120 39.86 -0.87 44.18
C GLY A 120 40.37 -0.36 42.83
N LEU A 121 41.27 -1.10 42.18
CA LEU A 121 41.75 -0.79 40.84
C LEU A 121 40.62 -0.89 39.81
N ILE A 122 39.81 -1.95 39.86
CA ILE A 122 38.64 -2.11 38.97
C ILE A 122 37.68 -0.93 39.14
N ARG A 123 37.34 -0.52 40.37
CA ARG A 123 36.46 0.65 40.60
C ARG A 123 37.05 1.93 40.01
N THR A 124 38.36 2.13 40.16
CA THR A 124 39.07 3.29 39.62
C THR A 124 39.04 3.32 38.09
N LEU A 125 39.17 2.16 37.45
CA LEU A 125 39.02 2.01 35.99
C LEU A 125 37.60 2.32 35.54
N LEU A 126 36.59 1.71 36.18
CA LEU A 126 35.19 1.89 35.81
C LEU A 126 34.72 3.35 35.97
N ASN A 127 35.25 4.09 36.95
CA ASN A 127 34.94 5.51 37.13
C ASN A 127 35.25 6.38 35.89
N ARG A 128 36.17 5.95 35.01
CA ARG A 128 36.51 6.67 33.78
C ARG A 128 35.38 6.64 32.73
N TYR A 129 34.48 5.67 32.84
CA TYR A 129 33.40 5.42 31.90
C TYR A 129 32.02 5.88 32.40
N ILE A 130 31.96 6.54 33.58
CA ILE A 130 30.73 7.18 34.07
C ILE A 130 30.36 8.37 33.17
N SER A 131 29.09 8.44 32.76
CA SER A 131 28.57 9.56 31.96
C SER A 131 28.40 10.83 32.81
N ASN A 132 28.67 12.01 32.24
CA ASN A 132 28.59 13.27 32.99
C ASN A 132 27.18 13.59 33.53
N ASN A 133 26.11 13.06 32.89
CA ASN A 133 24.72 13.21 33.35
C ASN A 133 24.38 12.34 34.57
N GLU A 134 25.18 11.31 34.89
CA GLU A 134 24.95 10.43 36.07
C GLU A 134 25.58 11.01 37.36
N LYS A 135 26.29 12.14 37.28
CA LYS A 135 26.93 12.76 38.45
C LYS A 135 25.93 13.47 39.39
N SER A 136 24.72 13.79 38.91
CA SER A 136 23.73 14.59 39.66
C SER A 136 22.54 13.81 40.23
N GLU A 137 22.31 12.55 39.84
CA GLU A 137 21.16 11.77 40.32
C GLU A 137 21.57 10.40 40.85
N VAL A 138 21.50 10.27 42.17
CA VAL A 138 21.57 9.03 42.99
C VAL A 138 22.83 8.18 42.81
N LYS A 139 23.56 7.93 43.91
CA LYS A 139 24.75 7.04 43.98
C LYS A 139 24.45 5.64 43.40
N SER A 140 24.58 5.46 42.09
CA SER A 140 24.51 4.16 41.44
C SER A 140 25.77 3.37 41.77
N ARG A 141 25.65 2.04 41.95
CA ARG A 141 26.83 1.20 42.19
C ARG A 141 27.69 1.24 40.93
N ILE A 142 29.00 1.46 41.07
CA ILE A 142 29.95 1.56 39.95
C ILE A 142 29.86 0.35 38.99
N ILE A 143 29.52 -0.84 39.51
CA ILE A 143 29.33 -2.06 38.72
C ILE A 143 28.17 -1.97 37.72
N ASN A 144 27.20 -1.07 37.92
CA ASN A 144 26.06 -0.90 37.01
C ASN A 144 26.48 -0.47 35.60
N ILE A 145 27.63 0.19 35.46
CA ILE A 145 28.21 0.56 34.15
C ILE A 145 28.54 -0.70 33.35
N VAL A 146 29.12 -1.70 34.02
CA VAL A 146 29.45 -3.00 33.43
C VAL A 146 28.17 -3.77 33.12
N LEU A 147 27.22 -3.79 34.05
CA LEU A 147 25.95 -4.49 33.86
C LEU A 147 25.08 -3.83 32.77
N ALA A 148 25.16 -2.51 32.58
CA ALA A 148 24.53 -1.82 31.47
C ALA A 148 25.18 -2.23 30.15
N GLY A 149 26.51 -2.39 30.11
CA GLY A 149 27.22 -2.98 28.98
C GLY A 149 26.76 -4.40 28.63
N SER A 150 26.22 -5.16 29.60
CA SER A 150 25.66 -6.49 29.36
C SER A 150 24.22 -6.48 28.83
N ILE A 151 23.54 -5.32 28.84
CA ILE A 151 22.12 -5.12 28.54
C ILE A 151 21.22 -5.89 29.53
N VAL A 152 21.24 -7.22 29.48
CA VAL A 152 20.58 -8.14 30.42
C VAL A 152 21.54 -9.31 30.72
N PRO A 153 21.99 -9.53 31.96
CA PRO A 153 22.77 -10.71 32.31
C PRO A 153 21.99 -12.02 32.10
N SER A 154 22.70 -13.10 31.74
CA SER A 154 22.12 -14.42 31.43
C SER A 154 21.14 -14.92 32.51
N HIS A 155 21.47 -14.74 33.79
CA HIS A 155 20.60 -15.11 34.92
C HIS A 155 19.21 -14.42 34.91
N TYR A 156 19.10 -13.22 34.35
CA TYR A 156 17.86 -12.45 34.26
C TYR A 156 17.18 -12.55 32.89
N LEU A 157 17.82 -13.23 31.94
CA LEU A 157 17.37 -13.28 30.56
C LEU A 157 16.03 -14.00 30.42
N GLY A 158 15.78 -15.06 31.19
CA GLY A 158 14.48 -15.75 31.18
C GLY A 158 13.30 -14.83 31.58
N SER A 159 13.48 -13.99 32.60
CA SER A 159 12.48 -12.98 32.98
C SER A 159 12.30 -11.88 31.93
N PHE A 160 13.38 -11.54 31.21
CA PHE A 160 13.31 -10.63 30.08
C PHE A 160 12.54 -11.24 28.90
N PHE A 161 12.73 -12.53 28.60
CA PHE A 161 11.93 -13.24 27.59
C PHE A 161 10.44 -13.24 27.94
N ASP A 162 10.05 -13.51 29.19
CA ASP A 162 8.64 -13.45 29.63
C ASP A 162 8.07 -12.03 29.45
N PHE A 163 8.85 -11.00 29.77
CA PHE A 163 8.46 -9.61 29.55
C PHE A 163 8.25 -9.28 28.05
N ILE A 164 9.18 -9.67 27.17
CA ILE A 164 9.02 -9.46 25.71
C ILE A 164 7.87 -10.30 25.14
N TYR A 165 7.64 -11.50 25.66
CA TYR A 165 6.53 -12.36 25.23
C TYR A 165 5.16 -11.71 25.52
N ASP A 166 4.99 -11.09 26.69
CA ASP A 166 3.75 -10.37 26.98
C ASP A 166 3.58 -9.13 26.10
N ILE A 167 4.66 -8.43 25.72
CA ILE A 167 4.60 -7.35 24.71
C ILE A 167 4.17 -7.93 23.35
N TYR A 168 4.78 -9.03 22.91
CA TYR A 168 4.43 -9.71 21.67
C TYR A 168 2.95 -10.11 21.64
N LYS A 169 2.42 -10.60 22.75
CA LYS A 169 1.01 -11.03 22.86
C LYS A 169 0.03 -9.86 22.90
N LEU A 170 0.30 -8.85 23.74
CA LEU A 170 -0.65 -7.78 24.01
C LEU A 170 -0.52 -6.60 23.06
N ASN A 171 0.70 -6.21 22.71
CA ASN A 171 0.94 -5.07 21.84
C ASN A 171 0.92 -5.51 20.38
N PHE A 172 1.48 -6.68 20.04
CA PHE A 172 1.63 -7.12 18.65
C PHE A 172 0.58 -8.14 18.22
N ASP A 173 -0.41 -8.45 19.06
CA ASP A 173 -1.46 -9.42 18.74
C ASP A 173 -0.88 -10.78 18.27
N SER A 174 0.29 -11.18 18.81
CA SER A 174 1.02 -12.39 18.42
C SER A 174 1.41 -12.49 16.94
N ASP A 175 1.72 -11.35 16.31
CA ASP A 175 2.30 -11.25 14.97
C ASP A 175 3.31 -10.11 14.91
N LEU A 176 4.48 -10.32 14.30
CA LEU A 176 5.52 -9.28 14.30
C LEU A 176 5.19 -8.15 13.29
N PRO A 177 5.11 -6.88 13.73
CA PRO A 177 4.94 -5.76 12.83
C PRO A 177 6.20 -5.53 11.96
N GLU A 178 6.03 -4.84 10.82
CA GLU A 178 7.14 -4.55 9.91
C GLU A 178 8.23 -3.65 10.54
N ASN A 179 7.82 -2.68 11.38
CA ASN A 179 8.73 -1.74 12.04
C ASN A 179 8.84 -2.01 13.55
N LEU A 180 9.53 -3.09 13.92
CA LEU A 180 9.70 -3.48 15.32
C LEU A 180 10.42 -2.43 16.18
N TYR A 181 11.28 -1.61 15.59
CA TYR A 181 12.06 -0.63 16.34
C TYR A 181 11.16 0.46 16.93
N GLU A 182 10.31 1.09 16.10
CA GLU A 182 9.36 2.12 16.55
C GLU A 182 8.36 1.56 17.57
N GLU A 183 7.97 0.31 17.40
CA GLU A 183 7.02 -0.37 18.28
C GLU A 183 7.60 -0.62 19.68
N PHE A 184 8.84 -1.13 19.77
CA PHE A 184 9.52 -1.25 21.06
C PHE A 184 9.87 0.11 21.66
N GLN A 185 10.20 1.11 20.83
CA GLN A 185 10.41 2.47 21.29
C GLN A 185 9.15 3.03 21.95
N PHE A 186 7.97 2.86 21.33
CA PHE A 186 6.68 3.26 21.90
C PHE A 186 6.45 2.62 23.27
N VAL A 187 6.67 1.30 23.39
CA VAL A 187 6.49 0.57 24.65
C VAL A 187 7.41 1.14 25.74
N TYR A 188 8.69 1.33 25.42
CA TYR A 188 9.68 1.80 26.38
C TYR A 188 9.47 3.24 26.83
N GLU A 189 9.07 4.13 25.92
CA GLU A 189 8.65 5.49 26.27
C GLU A 189 7.41 5.47 27.19
N GLY A 190 6.44 4.60 26.92
CA GLY A 190 5.26 4.42 27.75
C GLY A 190 5.54 3.87 29.16
N LEU A 191 6.61 3.08 29.30
CA LEU A 191 7.03 2.50 30.59
C LEU A 191 8.03 3.37 31.35
N HIS A 192 8.46 4.51 30.81
CA HIS A 192 9.55 5.33 31.36
C HIS A 192 9.41 5.60 32.87
N ASN A 193 8.24 6.06 33.31
CA ASN A 193 7.97 6.37 34.72
C ASN A 193 8.03 5.14 35.64
N ILE A 194 7.60 3.98 35.16
CA ILE A 194 7.62 2.71 35.92
C ILE A 194 9.08 2.22 36.08
N MET A 195 9.90 2.43 35.04
CA MET A 195 11.29 2.01 35.01
C MET A 195 12.18 2.80 35.98
N CYS A 196 11.79 4.03 36.36
CA CYS A 196 12.53 4.91 37.29
C CYS A 196 12.60 4.39 38.74
N SER A 197 11.87 3.33 39.08
CA SER A 197 11.91 2.71 40.41
C SER A 197 13.31 2.15 40.75
N GLU A 198 13.68 2.17 42.03
CA GLU A 198 14.98 1.67 42.52
C GLU A 198 15.03 0.13 42.68
N SER A 199 13.89 -0.56 42.70
CA SER A 199 13.81 -2.03 42.82
C SER A 199 14.11 -2.74 41.51
N ASP A 200 14.68 -3.95 41.53
CA ASP A 200 14.86 -4.81 40.33
C ASP A 200 13.55 -5.45 39.83
N ILE A 201 12.42 -4.85 40.20
CA ILE A 201 11.07 -5.33 39.96
C ILE A 201 10.31 -4.29 39.15
N VAL A 202 9.65 -4.76 38.09
CA VAL A 202 8.73 -3.98 37.26
C VAL A 202 7.36 -4.62 37.32
N GLN A 203 6.37 -3.86 37.79
CA GLN A 203 4.98 -4.28 37.77
C GLN A 203 4.29 -3.59 36.61
N VAL A 204 3.66 -4.38 35.74
CA VAL A 204 2.85 -3.88 34.64
C VAL A 204 1.41 -4.24 34.93
N ASN A 205 0.55 -3.23 35.03
CA ASN A 205 -0.84 -3.39 35.46
C ASN A 205 -1.61 -4.35 34.55
N VAL A 206 -1.45 -4.21 33.23
CA VAL A 206 -2.20 -5.01 32.24
C VAL A 206 -1.94 -6.51 32.34
N THR A 207 -0.71 -6.93 32.65
CA THR A 207 -0.37 -8.36 32.77
C THR A 207 -0.62 -8.90 34.17
N LYS A 208 -0.75 -8.00 35.18
CA LYS A 208 -0.74 -8.33 36.61
C LYS A 208 0.49 -9.14 37.04
N LYS A 209 1.53 -9.16 36.20
CA LYS A 209 2.80 -9.86 36.45
C LYS A 209 3.83 -8.89 37.01
N THR A 210 4.79 -9.48 37.69
CA THR A 210 5.97 -8.80 38.23
C THR A 210 7.19 -9.35 37.52
N TYR A 211 7.90 -8.51 36.76
CA TYR A 211 9.10 -8.91 36.02
C TYR A 211 10.35 -8.50 36.77
N LYS A 212 11.35 -9.39 36.79
CA LYS A 212 12.65 -9.11 37.39
C LYS A 212 13.57 -8.46 36.36
N LEU A 213 13.55 -7.13 36.27
CA LEU A 213 14.41 -6.34 35.40
C LEU A 213 15.40 -5.54 36.26
N ILE A 214 16.68 -5.90 36.16
CA ILE A 214 17.71 -5.29 37.01
C ILE A 214 17.88 -3.79 36.71
N LYS A 215 18.31 -3.04 37.72
CA LYS A 215 18.49 -1.58 37.63
C LYS A 215 19.23 -1.12 36.38
N SER A 216 20.33 -1.79 36.00
CA SER A 216 21.12 -1.40 34.82
C SER A 216 20.36 -1.54 33.50
N THR A 217 19.52 -2.57 33.37
CA THR A 217 18.65 -2.75 32.18
C THR A 217 17.61 -1.64 32.12
N LYS A 218 16.97 -1.30 33.25
CA LYS A 218 15.99 -0.22 33.32
C LYS A 218 16.59 1.15 33.02
N GLN A 219 17.82 1.40 33.46
CA GLN A 219 18.54 2.64 33.15
C GLN A 219 18.78 2.81 31.63
N LEU A 220 19.01 1.73 30.90
CA LEU A 220 19.12 1.79 29.43
C LEU A 220 17.79 2.12 28.76
N VAL A 221 16.66 1.70 29.34
CA VAL A 221 15.31 2.06 28.85
C VAL A 221 15.02 3.55 29.08
N ILE A 222 15.40 4.07 30.25
CA ILE A 222 15.19 5.48 30.63
C ILE A 222 16.07 6.42 29.80
N ASN A 223 17.33 6.04 29.55
CA ASN A 223 18.28 6.90 28.86
C ASN A 223 18.11 6.80 27.34
N SER A 224 17.41 7.77 26.75
CA SER A 224 17.15 7.87 25.31
C SER A 224 18.39 7.81 24.42
N SER A 225 19.58 8.17 24.93
CA SER A 225 20.84 8.07 24.17
C SER A 225 21.38 6.63 24.05
N ASN A 226 20.88 5.70 24.87
CA ASN A 226 21.38 4.33 24.98
C ASN A 226 20.28 3.25 24.89
N ASN A 227 19.02 3.62 24.58
CA ASN A 227 17.89 2.68 24.48
C ASN A 227 18.02 1.70 23.29
N ASP A 228 18.81 2.06 22.26
CA ASP A 228 19.13 1.26 21.08
C ASP A 228 19.51 -0.17 21.44
N ALA A 229 20.35 -0.36 22.46
CA ALA A 229 20.85 -1.67 22.84
C ALA A 229 19.73 -2.58 23.37
N VAL A 230 18.84 -2.05 24.22
CA VAL A 230 17.70 -2.80 24.76
C VAL A 230 16.67 -3.08 23.67
N ILE A 231 16.37 -2.10 22.80
CA ILE A 231 15.46 -2.29 21.67
C ILE A 231 15.97 -3.41 20.75
N ASN A 232 17.24 -3.37 20.35
CA ASN A 232 17.83 -4.41 19.50
C ASN A 232 17.76 -5.80 20.14
N LEU A 233 18.03 -5.92 21.46
CA LEU A 233 17.89 -7.20 22.16
C LEU A 233 16.41 -7.65 22.22
N SER A 234 15.48 -6.72 22.41
CA SER A 234 14.04 -7.00 22.43
C SER A 234 13.56 -7.54 21.08
N ILE A 235 14.06 -6.98 19.98
CA ILE A 235 13.79 -7.43 18.62
C ILE A 235 14.30 -8.86 18.42
N ILE A 236 15.54 -9.16 18.82
CA ILE A 236 16.11 -10.52 18.75
C ILE A 236 15.23 -11.52 19.49
N VAL A 237 14.84 -11.18 20.73
CA VAL A 237 13.99 -12.01 21.58
C VAL A 237 12.61 -12.20 20.98
N ALA A 238 11.97 -11.14 20.47
CA ALA A 238 10.67 -11.21 19.82
C ALA A 238 10.67 -12.10 18.57
N ILE A 239 11.74 -12.07 17.76
CA ILE A 239 11.91 -12.96 16.60
C ILE A 239 12.01 -14.43 17.05
N LEU A 240 12.74 -14.72 18.13
CA LEU A 240 12.84 -16.08 18.66
C LEU A 240 11.50 -16.59 19.19
N ILE A 241 10.75 -15.72 19.88
CA ILE A 241 9.41 -16.00 20.37
C ILE A 241 8.47 -16.29 19.19
N ASP A 242 8.47 -15.43 18.18
CA ASP A 242 7.60 -15.57 17.01
C ASP A 242 7.89 -16.88 16.26
N LYS A 243 9.17 -17.22 16.03
CA LYS A 243 9.55 -18.50 15.42
C LYS A 243 9.00 -19.70 16.20
N TYR A 244 9.10 -19.68 17.52
CA TYR A 244 8.53 -20.71 18.39
C TYR A 244 7.00 -20.78 18.29
N ILE A 245 6.33 -19.62 18.37
CA ILE A 245 4.87 -19.50 18.30
C ILE A 245 4.32 -19.89 16.94
N TRP A 246 5.05 -19.75 15.84
CA TRP A 246 4.59 -20.20 14.52
C TRP A 246 5.08 -21.60 14.13
N GLY A 247 5.71 -22.33 15.06
CA GLY A 247 6.12 -23.73 14.84
C GLY A 247 7.25 -23.91 13.84
N LYS A 248 8.07 -22.88 13.60
CA LYS A 248 9.32 -23.01 12.86
C LYS A 248 10.35 -23.58 13.84
N GLU A 249 10.55 -24.89 13.83
CA GLU A 249 11.58 -25.53 14.66
C GLU A 249 12.95 -24.97 14.30
N GLU A 250 13.54 -24.19 15.21
CA GLU A 250 14.93 -23.79 15.14
C GLU A 250 15.61 -24.03 16.49
N THR A 251 16.81 -24.59 16.44
CA THR A 251 17.71 -24.69 17.57
C THR A 251 18.37 -23.33 17.80
N VAL A 252 18.17 -22.74 18.98
CA VAL A 252 18.90 -21.53 19.38
C VAL A 252 20.37 -21.91 19.63
N TYR A 253 21.27 -21.49 18.74
CA TYR A 253 22.69 -21.85 18.79
C TYR A 253 23.49 -20.99 19.78
N ASN A 254 23.17 -19.69 19.90
CA ASN A 254 23.88 -18.78 20.77
C ASN A 254 23.67 -19.17 22.26
N PRO A 255 24.73 -19.46 23.04
CA PRO A 255 24.60 -20.02 24.37
C PRO A 255 23.93 -19.05 25.37
N TYR A 256 24.14 -17.75 25.19
CA TYR A 256 23.49 -16.73 26.02
C TYR A 256 22.00 -16.65 25.72
N LEU A 257 21.59 -16.51 24.45
CA LEU A 257 20.17 -16.49 24.09
C LEU A 257 19.47 -17.79 24.46
N LYS A 258 20.13 -18.93 24.29
CA LYS A 258 19.64 -20.25 24.66
C LYS A 258 19.34 -20.33 26.16
N SER A 259 20.22 -19.80 27.02
CA SER A 259 20.00 -19.82 28.47
C SER A 259 18.69 -19.14 28.89
N GLY A 260 18.34 -18.00 28.27
CA GLY A 260 17.07 -17.31 28.54
C GLY A 260 15.88 -18.01 27.91
N TYR A 261 16.03 -18.47 26.66
CA TYR A 261 15.00 -19.16 25.91
C TYR A 261 14.54 -20.47 26.57
N ASP A 262 15.48 -21.29 27.05
CA ASP A 262 15.17 -22.58 27.71
C ASP A 262 14.42 -22.35 29.03
N VAL A 263 14.83 -21.34 29.81
CA VAL A 263 14.11 -20.93 31.04
C VAL A 263 12.71 -20.45 30.70
N TRP A 264 12.54 -19.60 29.69
CA TRP A 264 11.24 -19.10 29.26
C TRP A 264 10.32 -20.22 28.76
N ILE A 265 10.80 -21.13 27.91
CA ILE A 265 10.03 -22.29 27.44
C ILE A 265 9.50 -23.11 28.61
N SER A 266 10.29 -23.30 29.67
CA SER A 266 9.87 -24.07 30.85
C SER A 266 8.66 -23.45 31.57
N THR A 267 8.37 -22.17 31.33
CA THR A 267 7.24 -21.44 31.92
C THR A 267 5.99 -21.42 31.02
N ILE A 268 6.08 -21.78 29.74
CA ILE A 268 4.98 -21.70 28.77
C ILE A 268 4.25 -23.04 28.61
N ASN A 269 2.93 -22.97 28.52
CA ASN A 269 2.08 -24.12 28.18
C ASN A 269 1.77 -24.14 26.67
N LYS A 270 2.37 -25.10 25.95
CA LYS A 270 2.22 -25.25 24.48
C LYS A 270 0.76 -25.39 24.01
N ASP A 271 -0.07 -26.15 24.72
CA ASP A 271 -1.43 -26.48 24.27
C ASP A 271 -2.39 -25.27 24.29
N LYS A 272 -2.15 -24.31 25.19
CA LYS A 272 -2.91 -23.05 25.24
C LYS A 272 -2.57 -22.13 24.07
N GLU A 273 -1.33 -22.16 23.60
CA GLU A 273 -0.84 -21.25 22.55
C GLU A 273 -1.28 -21.68 21.15
N TYR A 274 -1.38 -22.99 20.87
CA TYR A 274 -1.91 -23.49 19.59
C TYR A 274 -3.36 -23.04 19.32
N ASN A 275 -4.18 -22.90 20.36
CA ASN A 275 -5.56 -22.43 20.24
C ASN A 275 -5.67 -20.92 19.97
N HIS A 276 -4.68 -20.12 20.37
CA HIS A 276 -4.66 -18.68 20.09
C HIS A 276 -4.29 -18.36 18.63
N ARG A 277 -3.48 -19.20 17.96
CA ARG A 277 -3.05 -19.04 16.56
C ARG A 277 -4.21 -18.87 15.56
N ARG A 278 -5.35 -19.55 15.78
CA ARG A 278 -6.52 -19.51 14.89
C ARG A 278 -7.32 -18.19 14.96
N LYS A 279 -7.09 -17.36 15.97
CA LYS A 279 -7.83 -16.09 16.16
C LYS A 279 -7.14 -14.88 15.54
N THR A 280 -5.83 -14.94 15.28
CA THR A 280 -5.00 -13.78 14.91
C THR A 280 -4.82 -13.58 13.40
N GLU A 281 -5.22 -14.55 12.56
CA GLU A 281 -5.10 -14.48 11.09
C GLU A 281 -5.93 -13.35 10.41
N GLN A 282 -6.78 -12.63 11.16
CA GLN A 282 -7.71 -11.64 10.59
C GLN A 282 -7.32 -10.17 10.77
N SER A 283 -6.25 -9.81 11.48
CA SER A 283 -6.06 -8.41 11.87
C SER A 283 -4.63 -7.90 11.67
N ARG A 284 -4.26 -7.61 10.42
CA ARG A 284 -3.13 -6.71 10.15
C ARG A 284 -3.54 -5.28 10.48
N SER A 285 -2.76 -4.63 11.35
CA SER A 285 -2.96 -3.23 11.75
C SER A 285 -2.96 -2.32 10.51
N ARG A 286 -4.05 -1.56 10.32
CA ARG A 286 -4.16 -0.50 9.32
C ARG A 286 -3.83 0.82 10.02
N TRP A 287 -2.91 1.59 9.45
CA TRP A 287 -2.44 2.86 10.01
C TRP A 287 -3.26 4.07 9.55
N GLU A 288 -4.09 3.92 8.52
CA GLU A 288 -4.85 5.02 7.93
C GLU A 288 -6.35 4.67 7.82
N PRO A 289 -7.24 5.66 8.01
CA PRO A 289 -8.67 5.48 7.76
C PRO A 289 -8.94 5.28 6.26
N GLU A 290 -9.89 4.41 5.93
CA GLU A 290 -10.31 4.11 4.55
C GLU A 290 -11.82 4.23 4.41
N PHE A 291 -12.30 4.53 3.19
CA PHE A 291 -13.73 4.46 2.89
C PHE A 291 -14.13 3.03 2.49
N VAL A 292 -15.30 2.60 2.95
CA VAL A 292 -15.93 1.34 2.55
C VAL A 292 -17.41 1.59 2.23
N LEU A 293 -17.88 0.99 1.15
CA LEU A 293 -19.29 0.97 0.76
C LEU A 293 -19.96 -0.30 1.28
N LYS A 294 -21.08 -0.15 2.01
CA LYS A 294 -21.91 -1.29 2.43
C LYS A 294 -23.36 -1.03 2.03
N GLY A 295 -23.83 -1.81 1.04
CA GLY A 295 -25.09 -1.53 0.37
C GLY A 295 -25.02 -0.17 -0.32
N GLU A 296 -25.86 0.77 0.13
CA GLU A 296 -25.95 2.12 -0.43
C GLU A 296 -25.27 3.18 0.43
N LYS A 297 -24.63 2.79 1.55
CA LYS A 297 -24.07 3.69 2.56
C LYS A 297 -22.55 3.62 2.57
N VAL A 298 -21.92 4.79 2.72
CA VAL A 298 -20.46 4.91 2.83
C VAL A 298 -20.05 5.07 4.29
N TYR A 299 -19.00 4.36 4.68
CA TYR A 299 -18.45 4.35 6.02
C TYR A 299 -16.97 4.72 5.98
N ILE A 300 -16.49 5.37 7.02
CA ILE A 300 -15.05 5.44 7.34
C ILE A 300 -14.76 4.25 8.25
N VAL A 301 -13.71 3.50 7.92
CA VAL A 301 -13.13 2.48 8.79
C VAL A 301 -11.95 3.12 9.51
N PRO A 302 -12.07 3.45 10.82
CA PRO A 302 -10.96 4.02 11.56
C PRO A 302 -9.79 3.02 11.66
N PRO A 303 -8.54 3.50 11.68
CA PRO A 303 -7.40 2.64 11.95
C PRO A 303 -7.39 2.21 13.41
N THR A 304 -6.65 1.14 13.70
CA THR A 304 -6.36 0.77 15.10
C THR A 304 -5.26 1.69 15.62
N HIS A 305 -5.57 2.52 16.62
CA HIS A 305 -4.58 3.42 17.21
C HIS A 305 -3.89 2.80 18.41
N ARG A 306 -2.62 3.16 18.63
CA ARG A 306 -1.90 2.92 19.90
C ARG A 306 -1.48 4.26 20.47
N ILE A 307 -1.81 4.51 21.73
CA ILE A 307 -1.56 5.78 22.41
C ILE A 307 -0.88 5.56 23.76
N LYS A 308 -0.06 6.51 24.21
CA LYS A 308 0.69 6.39 25.46
C LYS A 308 -0.22 6.42 26.68
N ALA A 309 0.17 5.74 27.75
CA ALA A 309 -0.58 5.69 29.02
C ALA A 309 -0.68 7.05 29.74
N THR A 310 0.07 8.06 29.28
CA THR A 310 0.00 9.44 29.77
C THR A 310 -1.33 10.12 29.48
N TYR A 311 -2.04 9.69 28.44
CA TYR A 311 -3.39 10.18 28.14
C TYR A 311 -4.41 9.49 29.05
N ASN A 312 -5.35 10.26 29.58
CA ASN A 312 -6.49 9.67 30.28
C ASN A 312 -7.43 9.05 29.26
N TYR A 313 -7.67 7.74 29.38
CA TYR A 313 -8.47 6.99 28.42
C TYR A 313 -9.93 7.45 28.37
N GLN A 314 -10.45 8.01 29.46
CA GLN A 314 -11.82 8.52 29.56
C GLN A 314 -12.02 9.80 28.73
N ASP A 315 -10.93 10.51 28.42
CA ASP A 315 -10.97 11.77 27.69
C ASP A 315 -10.78 11.58 26.18
N ILE A 316 -10.66 10.34 25.71
CA ILE A 316 -10.39 10.02 24.31
C ILE A 316 -11.70 9.98 23.53
N ARG A 317 -11.72 10.74 22.44
CA ARG A 317 -12.85 10.78 21.51
C ARG A 317 -12.36 10.80 20.07
N ILE A 318 -13.25 10.34 19.19
CA ILE A 318 -13.08 10.46 17.75
C ILE A 318 -13.96 11.59 17.26
N ILE A 319 -13.35 12.51 16.53
CA ILE A 319 -14.05 13.58 15.85
C ILE A 319 -13.90 13.37 14.35
N VAL A 320 -15.01 13.34 13.62
CA VAL A 320 -15.01 13.42 12.16
C VAL A 320 -15.63 14.73 11.75
N LYS A 321 -14.91 15.50 10.94
CA LYS A 321 -15.36 16.75 10.37
C LYS A 321 -15.57 16.60 8.87
N ASN A 322 -16.50 17.36 8.32
CA ASN A 322 -16.58 17.63 6.89
C ASN A 322 -16.58 19.15 6.71
N ASP A 323 -15.53 19.65 6.06
CA ASP A 323 -15.15 21.07 6.15
C ASP A 323 -14.99 21.49 7.63
N ASP A 324 -15.65 22.57 8.05
CA ASP A 324 -15.62 23.06 9.43
C ASP A 324 -16.70 22.43 10.33
N SER A 325 -17.57 21.58 9.78
CA SER A 325 -18.70 20.99 10.50
C SER A 325 -18.34 19.64 11.12
N ILE A 326 -18.64 19.45 12.40
CA ILE A 326 -18.47 18.16 13.09
C ILE A 326 -19.66 17.26 12.72
N ILE A 327 -19.38 16.12 12.08
CA ILE A 327 -20.39 15.14 11.66
C ILE A 327 -20.41 13.90 12.57
N TYR A 328 -19.36 13.70 13.37
CA TYR A 328 -19.26 12.66 14.38
C TYR A 328 -18.39 13.15 15.53
N ASP A 329 -18.88 13.04 16.76
CA ASP A 329 -18.11 13.27 17.99
C ASP A 329 -18.60 12.26 19.03
N ASN A 330 -17.80 11.23 19.29
CA ASN A 330 -18.13 10.21 20.27
C ASN A 330 -16.88 9.72 21.01
N TYR A 331 -17.11 9.31 22.25
CA TYR A 331 -16.15 8.57 23.05
C TYR A 331 -15.96 7.16 22.49
N ILE A 332 -14.76 6.62 22.71
CA ILE A 332 -14.39 5.30 22.21
C ILE A 332 -14.84 4.22 23.19
N GLU A 333 -15.53 3.21 22.68
CA GLU A 333 -16.05 2.10 23.48
C GLU A 333 -15.04 0.96 23.71
N ASP A 334 -14.22 0.61 22.71
CA ASP A 334 -13.21 -0.47 22.81
C ASP A 334 -11.80 0.10 22.96
N ILE A 335 -11.45 0.39 24.22
CA ILE A 335 -10.10 0.75 24.64
C ILE A 335 -9.53 -0.43 25.42
N ARG A 336 -8.40 -0.97 24.94
CA ARG A 336 -7.69 -2.07 25.58
C ARG A 336 -6.37 -1.56 26.13
N GLU A 337 -6.12 -1.79 27.40
CA GLU A 337 -4.80 -1.54 27.96
C GLU A 337 -3.78 -2.48 27.28
N ILE A 338 -2.63 -1.93 26.92
CA ILE A 338 -1.47 -2.66 26.38
C ILE A 338 -0.23 -2.21 27.17
N ILE A 339 0.90 -2.90 26.99
CA ILE A 339 2.11 -2.52 27.73
C ILE A 339 2.60 -1.16 27.21
N GLY A 340 2.68 -0.17 28.13
CA GLY A 340 3.09 1.21 27.83
C GLY A 340 1.96 2.14 27.34
N GLY A 341 0.72 1.66 27.19
CA GLY A 341 -0.34 2.49 26.63
C GLY A 341 -1.70 1.82 26.47
N TYR A 342 -2.47 2.33 25.51
CA TYR A 342 -3.78 1.80 25.13
C TYR A 342 -3.83 1.51 23.64
N GLN A 343 -4.47 0.41 23.27
CA GLN A 343 -4.92 0.11 21.92
C GLN A 343 -6.39 0.52 21.80
N ILE A 344 -6.67 1.31 20.77
CA ILE A 344 -7.99 1.86 20.48
C ILE A 344 -8.51 1.15 19.24
N LYS A 345 -9.66 0.49 19.39
CA LYS A 345 -10.40 -0.11 18.28
C LYS A 345 -11.74 0.61 18.18
N SER A 346 -12.07 1.05 16.98
CA SER A 346 -13.29 1.81 16.75
C SER A 346 -14.13 1.12 15.70
N THR A 347 -15.43 1.27 15.84
CA THR A 347 -16.41 0.80 14.88
C THR A 347 -16.42 1.71 13.66
N GLU A 348 -16.98 1.19 12.58
CA GLU A 348 -17.12 1.95 11.34
C GLU A 348 -18.08 3.12 11.53
N ILE A 349 -17.72 4.27 10.96
CA ILE A 349 -18.47 5.53 11.13
C ILE A 349 -19.22 5.81 9.82
N GLN A 350 -20.55 5.79 9.85
CA GLN A 350 -21.35 6.14 8.68
C GLN A 350 -21.16 7.64 8.35
N VAL A 351 -20.93 7.94 7.07
CA VAL A 351 -20.79 9.32 6.59
C VAL A 351 -21.90 9.64 5.60
N ASN A 352 -22.73 10.64 5.94
CA ASN A 352 -23.85 11.03 5.08
C ASN A 352 -23.39 11.77 3.82
N ASN A 353 -22.35 12.60 3.92
CA ASN A 353 -21.72 13.26 2.78
C ASN A 353 -20.25 12.82 2.66
N PRO A 354 -19.97 11.67 2.01
CA PRO A 354 -18.62 11.14 1.84
C PRO A 354 -17.78 11.95 0.81
N ILE A 355 -18.44 12.80 0.01
CA ILE A 355 -17.82 13.59 -1.05
C ILE A 355 -17.63 15.02 -0.54
N GLY A 356 -16.50 15.26 0.10
CA GLY A 356 -16.19 16.53 0.74
C GLY A 356 -14.80 16.57 1.35
N ARG A 357 -14.58 17.54 2.22
CA ARG A 357 -13.31 17.72 2.93
C ARG A 357 -13.38 17.03 4.29
N ILE A 358 -13.37 15.71 4.25
CA ILE A 358 -13.45 14.90 5.46
C ILE A 358 -12.12 14.90 6.20
N GLU A 359 -12.16 15.17 7.50
CA GLU A 359 -11.03 15.03 8.41
C GLU A 359 -11.42 14.12 9.57
N TYR A 360 -10.66 13.05 9.76
CA TYR A 360 -10.74 12.19 10.93
C TYR A 360 -9.68 12.61 11.95
N GLN A 361 -10.10 12.79 13.21
CA GLN A 361 -9.22 13.15 14.32
C GLN A 361 -9.43 12.21 15.51
N LEU A 362 -8.32 11.78 16.10
CA LEU A 362 -8.29 11.18 17.43
C LEU A 362 -7.78 12.24 18.40
N VAL A 363 -8.57 12.57 19.42
CA VAL A 363 -8.23 13.65 20.35
C VAL A 363 -8.37 13.19 21.80
N SER A 364 -7.59 13.81 22.70
CA SER A 364 -7.78 13.70 24.15
C SER A 364 -7.98 15.10 24.70
N LYS A 365 -9.16 15.36 25.26
CA LYS A 365 -9.63 16.73 25.60
C LYS A 365 -9.51 17.68 24.41
N ASP A 366 -8.53 18.59 24.45
CA ASP A 366 -8.25 19.62 23.44
C ASP A 366 -7.01 19.29 22.59
N GLU A 367 -6.28 18.23 22.91
CA GLU A 367 -5.07 17.82 22.18
C GLU A 367 -5.40 16.84 21.06
N VAL A 368 -4.94 17.15 19.84
CA VAL A 368 -5.06 16.25 18.68
C VAL A 368 -3.91 15.25 18.70
N ILE A 369 -4.23 14.00 19.00
CA ILE A 369 -3.27 12.88 19.01
C ILE A 369 -2.96 12.44 17.57
N TYR A 370 -4.00 12.38 16.72
CA TYR A 370 -3.88 12.02 15.31
C TYR A 370 -4.87 12.84 14.47
N SER A 371 -4.44 13.22 13.26
CA SER A 371 -5.32 13.81 12.25
C SER A 371 -4.99 13.22 10.88
N SER A 372 -6.03 12.84 10.13
CA SER A 372 -5.91 12.45 8.73
C SER A 372 -5.55 13.63 7.81
N LYS A 373 -5.71 14.88 8.28
CA LYS A 373 -5.59 16.10 7.49
C LYS A 373 -6.41 15.97 6.20
N ASN A 374 -5.83 16.33 5.06
CA ASN A 374 -6.46 16.27 3.73
C ASN A 374 -6.52 14.87 3.09
N ARG A 375 -6.08 13.80 3.77
CA ARG A 375 -5.96 12.46 3.17
C ARG A 375 -7.30 11.83 2.81
N LEU A 376 -8.39 12.23 3.47
CA LEU A 376 -9.75 11.75 3.20
C LEU A 376 -10.55 12.70 2.29
N TYR A 377 -9.92 13.74 1.73
CA TYR A 377 -10.61 14.65 0.81
C TYR A 377 -10.87 13.92 -0.51
N ARG A 378 -12.12 13.95 -0.97
CA ARG A 378 -12.59 13.24 -2.17
C ARG A 378 -13.59 14.08 -2.94
N ASP A 379 -13.32 14.29 -4.22
CA ASP A 379 -14.30 14.85 -5.16
C ASP A 379 -15.24 13.75 -5.69
N PHE A 380 -14.77 12.50 -5.67
CA PHE A 380 -15.54 11.29 -5.89
C PHE A 380 -14.79 10.11 -5.29
N ILE A 381 -15.48 8.99 -5.10
CA ILE A 381 -14.90 7.74 -4.58
C ILE A 381 -15.28 6.61 -5.54
N VAL A 382 -14.37 5.68 -5.79
CA VAL A 382 -14.63 4.51 -6.61
C VAL A 382 -14.44 3.28 -5.75
N PHE A 383 -15.40 2.36 -5.78
CA PHE A 383 -15.37 1.12 -5.02
C PHE A 383 -15.40 -0.08 -5.95
N ASP A 384 -14.86 -1.21 -5.50
CA ASP A 384 -15.09 -2.51 -6.12
C ASP A 384 -16.43 -3.11 -5.68
N ASN A 385 -16.77 -4.28 -6.21
CA ASN A 385 -17.98 -5.01 -5.85
C ASN A 385 -18.02 -5.49 -4.39
N THR A 386 -16.89 -5.51 -3.68
CA THR A 386 -16.82 -5.81 -2.24
C THR A 386 -16.99 -4.56 -1.37
N GLY A 387 -17.06 -3.38 -2.00
CA GLY A 387 -17.19 -2.09 -1.34
C GLY A 387 -15.85 -1.49 -0.92
N LYS A 388 -14.71 -2.02 -1.34
CA LYS A 388 -13.40 -1.46 -1.02
C LYS A 388 -13.02 -0.36 -2.02
N GLU A 389 -12.42 0.72 -1.54
CA GLU A 389 -11.99 1.83 -2.38
C GLU A 389 -10.92 1.39 -3.42
N ILE A 390 -11.20 1.65 -4.69
CA ILE A 390 -10.28 1.54 -5.82
C ILE A 390 -9.59 2.88 -5.98
N LYS A 391 -8.25 2.88 -5.89
CA LYS A 391 -7.46 4.09 -6.14
C LYS A 391 -7.33 4.34 -7.64
N ASN A 392 -7.34 5.61 -8.03
CA ASN A 392 -7.12 6.01 -9.41
C ASN A 392 -5.76 5.51 -9.93
N ASN A 393 -5.71 5.09 -11.20
CA ASN A 393 -4.54 4.55 -11.88
C ASN A 393 -4.01 3.26 -11.23
N LYS A 394 -4.93 2.37 -10.88
CA LYS A 394 -4.62 1.00 -10.50
C LYS A 394 -5.25 0.05 -11.49
N ASP A 395 -4.52 -1.00 -11.80
CA ASP A 395 -5.04 -2.10 -12.61
C ASP A 395 -6.29 -2.64 -11.93
N PHE A 396 -7.40 -2.59 -12.63
CA PHE A 396 -8.66 -3.12 -12.17
C PHE A 396 -9.52 -3.55 -13.36
N SER A 397 -10.26 -4.62 -13.16
CA SER A 397 -11.26 -5.09 -14.13
C SER A 397 -12.39 -5.74 -13.35
N GLY A 398 -13.62 -5.44 -13.73
CA GLY A 398 -14.83 -5.84 -13.00
C GLY A 398 -15.77 -4.67 -12.76
N THR A 399 -16.78 -4.89 -11.94
CA THR A 399 -17.77 -3.85 -11.62
C THR A 399 -17.17 -2.83 -10.66
N ALA A 400 -17.04 -1.59 -11.14
CA ALA A 400 -16.68 -0.42 -10.36
C ALA A 400 -17.95 0.36 -9.98
N ILE A 401 -18.01 0.82 -8.74
CA ILE A 401 -19.11 1.63 -8.21
C ILE A 401 -18.57 3.03 -7.94
N PHE A 402 -19.14 4.01 -8.60
CA PHE A 402 -18.78 5.41 -8.47
C PHE A 402 -19.72 6.11 -7.51
N CYS A 403 -19.15 6.75 -6.51
CA CYS A 403 -19.81 7.68 -5.59
C CYS A 403 -19.46 9.10 -6.03
N THR A 404 -20.43 9.81 -6.60
CA THR A 404 -20.26 11.15 -7.21
C THR A 404 -21.26 12.16 -6.67
N LYS A 405 -20.93 13.45 -6.75
CA LYS A 405 -21.82 14.53 -6.28
C LYS A 405 -22.98 14.77 -7.24
N SER A 406 -22.77 14.47 -8.52
CA SER A 406 -23.75 14.63 -9.59
C SER A 406 -23.92 13.35 -10.42
N LYS A 407 -25.05 13.25 -11.13
CA LYS A 407 -25.31 12.14 -12.05
C LYS A 407 -24.33 12.22 -13.24
N ASN A 408 -23.66 11.12 -13.54
CA ASN A 408 -22.90 10.94 -14.78
C ASN A 408 -23.72 10.08 -15.76
N TYR A 409 -23.82 10.50 -17.02
CA TYR A 409 -24.65 9.83 -18.04
C TYR A 409 -23.99 8.58 -18.64
N ILE A 410 -22.67 8.42 -18.50
CA ILE A 410 -21.93 7.22 -18.94
C ILE A 410 -22.13 6.08 -17.94
N LEU A 411 -22.41 6.41 -16.67
CA LEU A 411 -22.51 5.45 -15.58
C LEU A 411 -23.96 5.02 -15.37
N ASN A 412 -24.15 3.73 -15.05
CA ASN A 412 -25.48 3.19 -14.76
C ASN A 412 -25.88 3.56 -13.33
N LEU A 413 -26.67 4.62 -13.19
CA LEU A 413 -27.18 5.10 -11.90
C LEU A 413 -28.13 4.07 -11.28
N TYR A 414 -27.88 3.69 -10.02
CA TYR A 414 -28.78 2.80 -9.27
C TYR A 414 -29.20 3.36 -7.91
N TYR A 415 -28.52 4.37 -7.37
CA TYR A 415 -28.92 5.03 -6.13
C TYR A 415 -28.76 6.55 -6.21
N LYS A 416 -29.77 7.28 -5.72
CA LYS A 416 -29.79 8.73 -5.59
C LYS A 416 -30.07 9.11 -4.14
N GLY A 417 -29.05 9.60 -3.45
CA GLY A 417 -29.19 10.19 -2.12
C GLY A 417 -29.22 11.72 -2.16
N ASP A 418 -29.32 12.33 -0.98
CA ASP A 418 -29.33 13.80 -0.83
C ASP A 418 -27.96 14.43 -1.12
N TYR A 419 -26.88 13.70 -0.81
CA TYR A 419 -25.49 14.22 -0.90
C TYR A 419 -24.66 13.58 -2.01
N TYR A 420 -25.02 12.37 -2.46
CA TYR A 420 -24.25 11.64 -3.47
C TYR A 420 -25.14 10.69 -4.28
N TYR A 421 -24.61 10.29 -5.43
CA TYR A 421 -25.16 9.31 -6.34
C TYR A 421 -24.26 8.07 -6.34
N LEU A 422 -24.84 6.88 -6.48
CA LEU A 422 -24.07 5.66 -6.77
C LEU A 422 -24.43 5.14 -8.14
N SER A 423 -23.40 4.94 -8.96
CA SER A 423 -23.54 4.42 -10.31
C SER A 423 -22.53 3.31 -10.57
N SER A 424 -22.94 2.26 -11.29
CA SER A 424 -22.07 1.14 -11.65
C SER A 424 -21.49 1.29 -13.05
N TYR A 425 -20.29 0.76 -13.25
CA TYR A 425 -19.64 0.63 -14.55
C TYR A 425 -18.83 -0.67 -14.60
N ASN A 426 -18.93 -1.41 -15.69
CA ASN A 426 -18.13 -2.61 -15.90
C ASN A 426 -16.79 -2.23 -16.51
N ALA A 427 -15.79 -2.06 -15.66
CA ALA A 427 -14.46 -1.64 -16.04
C ALA A 427 -13.62 -2.76 -16.64
N HIS A 428 -12.91 -2.42 -17.70
CA HIS A 428 -11.84 -3.22 -18.29
C HIS A 428 -10.50 -2.54 -18.05
N LEU A 429 -9.43 -3.33 -18.05
CA LEU A 429 -8.07 -2.83 -17.88
C LEU A 429 -7.75 -1.76 -18.96
N GLY A 430 -7.38 -0.57 -18.51
CA GLY A 430 -7.09 0.58 -19.37
C GLY A 430 -8.29 1.48 -19.69
N ASP A 431 -9.49 1.12 -19.21
CA ASP A 431 -10.65 2.01 -19.31
C ASP A 431 -10.39 3.33 -18.60
N THR A 432 -10.93 4.40 -19.17
CA THR A 432 -10.78 5.75 -18.64
C THR A 432 -12.14 6.43 -18.61
N ILE A 433 -12.52 6.95 -17.43
CA ILE A 433 -13.80 7.63 -17.22
C ILE A 433 -13.54 9.06 -16.77
N LEU A 434 -14.27 9.99 -17.37
CA LEU A 434 -14.29 11.38 -16.94
C LEU A 434 -15.41 11.60 -15.91
N ILE A 435 -15.03 12.10 -14.73
CA ILE A 435 -15.95 12.44 -13.63
C ILE A 435 -15.61 13.84 -13.13
N GLU A 436 -16.53 14.78 -13.29
CA GLU A 436 -16.41 16.15 -12.75
C GLU A 436 -15.04 16.78 -13.07
N ASP A 437 -14.69 16.77 -14.37
CA ASP A 437 -13.42 17.23 -14.95
C ASP A 437 -12.15 16.45 -14.54
N LYS A 438 -12.31 15.32 -13.83
CA LYS A 438 -11.20 14.44 -13.42
C LYS A 438 -11.22 13.10 -14.11
N VAL A 439 -10.04 12.67 -14.53
CA VAL A 439 -9.86 11.41 -15.25
C VAL A 439 -9.57 10.27 -14.27
N PHE A 440 -10.48 9.31 -14.18
CA PHE A 440 -10.26 8.04 -13.46
C PHE A 440 -9.85 6.94 -14.42
N ASN A 441 -8.70 6.32 -14.18
CA ASN A 441 -8.11 5.30 -15.04
C ASN A 441 -8.00 3.95 -14.32
N PHE A 442 -8.41 2.89 -14.98
CA PHE A 442 -8.35 1.50 -14.50
C PHE A 442 -7.09 0.78 -14.99
N SER A 443 -5.95 1.46 -14.95
CA SER A 443 -4.63 0.89 -15.29
C SER A 443 -3.52 1.69 -14.61
N GLU A 444 -2.42 1.03 -14.27
CA GLU A 444 -1.20 1.71 -13.81
C GLU A 444 -0.56 2.53 -14.95
N ILE A 445 -0.68 2.08 -16.20
CA ILE A 445 -0.14 2.74 -17.39
C ILE A 445 -1.27 3.35 -18.22
N ILE A 446 -1.15 4.61 -18.59
CA ILE A 446 -2.10 5.30 -19.48
C ILE A 446 -1.56 5.33 -20.90
N LYS A 447 -2.37 4.93 -21.86
CA LYS A 447 -2.11 5.26 -23.27
C LYS A 447 -2.33 6.77 -23.46
N PRO A 448 -1.32 7.53 -23.92
CA PRO A 448 -1.51 8.94 -24.18
C PRO A 448 -2.59 9.15 -25.23
N GLY A 449 -3.43 10.15 -25.04
CA GLY A 449 -4.55 10.37 -25.94
C GLY A 449 -5.48 11.49 -25.51
N VAL A 450 -6.54 11.63 -26.31
CA VAL A 450 -7.58 12.63 -26.14
C VAL A 450 -8.84 11.95 -25.60
N PHE A 451 -9.40 12.52 -24.55
CA PHE A 451 -10.55 11.99 -23.81
C PHE A 451 -11.62 13.09 -23.69
N GLY A 452 -12.87 12.70 -23.52
CA GLY A 452 -13.99 13.64 -23.44
C GLY A 452 -15.32 12.91 -23.63
N GLU A 453 -16.41 13.67 -23.65
CA GLU A 453 -17.73 13.13 -23.98
C GLU A 453 -17.82 12.80 -25.47
N LYS A 454 -18.07 11.53 -25.81
CA LYS A 454 -18.13 11.04 -27.18
C LYS A 454 -19.57 10.86 -27.66
N TYR A 455 -19.77 10.94 -28.98
CA TYR A 455 -20.91 10.29 -29.62
C TYR A 455 -20.55 8.83 -29.87
N GLU A 456 -21.15 7.93 -29.09
CA GLU A 456 -20.83 6.49 -29.16
C GLU A 456 -21.04 5.92 -30.56
N GLY A 457 -20.03 5.23 -31.08
CA GLY A 457 -20.05 4.61 -32.41
C GLY A 457 -19.86 5.56 -33.61
N TYR A 458 -19.94 6.88 -33.41
CA TYR A 458 -19.69 7.87 -34.46
C TYR A 458 -18.19 8.05 -34.70
N LEU A 459 -17.80 7.98 -35.97
CA LEU A 459 -16.40 8.08 -36.38
C LEU A 459 -16.27 8.99 -37.60
N ILE A 460 -15.18 9.72 -37.68
CA ILE A 460 -14.75 10.37 -38.92
C ILE A 460 -13.56 9.60 -39.47
N ALA A 461 -13.53 9.44 -40.78
CA ALA A 461 -12.38 8.88 -41.46
C ALA A 461 -11.81 9.81 -42.49
N LYS A 462 -10.49 9.76 -42.59
CA LYS A 462 -9.71 10.30 -43.70
C LYS A 462 -8.81 9.18 -44.20
N GLU A 463 -8.97 8.82 -45.47
CA GLU A 463 -8.29 7.64 -46.03
C GLU A 463 -8.57 6.40 -45.15
N ASP A 464 -7.53 5.68 -44.72
CA ASP A 464 -7.65 4.49 -43.86
C ASP A 464 -7.69 4.81 -42.35
N PHE A 465 -7.55 6.08 -41.95
CA PHE A 465 -7.51 6.48 -40.55
C PHE A 465 -8.89 6.90 -40.05
N LYS A 466 -9.36 6.26 -38.98
CA LYS A 466 -10.60 6.58 -38.27
C LYS A 466 -10.30 7.21 -36.92
N PHE A 467 -11.06 8.23 -36.55
CA PHE A 467 -10.97 8.89 -35.25
C PHE A 467 -12.35 9.26 -34.70
N GLU A 468 -12.39 9.45 -33.39
CA GLU A 468 -13.62 9.62 -32.61
C GLU A 468 -14.20 11.03 -32.73
N VAL A 469 -15.52 11.10 -32.57
CA VAL A 469 -16.28 12.36 -32.52
C VAL A 469 -16.71 12.66 -31.10
N PHE A 470 -16.32 13.82 -30.62
CA PHE A 470 -16.63 14.32 -29.29
C PHE A 470 -17.74 15.38 -29.33
N LYS A 471 -18.55 15.44 -28.29
CA LYS A 471 -19.55 16.50 -28.12
C LYS A 471 -18.89 17.80 -27.67
N SER A 472 -18.09 17.73 -26.60
CA SER A 472 -17.39 18.87 -26.01
C SER A 472 -16.36 18.41 -24.97
N ASN A 473 -15.71 19.36 -24.28
CA ASN A 473 -14.87 19.15 -23.10
C ASN A 473 -13.76 18.11 -23.31
N ILE A 474 -12.76 18.53 -24.07
CA ILE A 474 -11.64 17.68 -24.45
C ILE A 474 -10.55 17.76 -23.38
N ILE A 475 -10.09 16.60 -22.93
CA ILE A 475 -8.98 16.45 -22.00
C ILE A 475 -7.88 15.63 -22.67
N LEU A 476 -6.70 16.21 -22.74
CA LEU A 476 -5.49 15.54 -23.16
C LEU A 476 -4.82 14.91 -21.95
N VAL A 477 -4.49 13.61 -22.04
CA VAL A 477 -3.76 12.90 -20.98
C VAL A 477 -2.52 12.24 -21.56
N PHE A 478 -1.39 12.41 -20.89
CA PHE A 478 -0.14 11.72 -21.22
C PHE A 478 0.77 11.59 -20.00
N GLU A 479 1.80 10.75 -20.11
CA GLU A 479 2.82 10.57 -19.08
C GLU A 479 4.18 11.01 -19.61
N SER A 480 5.00 11.62 -18.75
CA SER A 480 6.33 12.07 -19.13
C SER A 480 7.27 12.18 -17.93
N GLU A 481 8.54 11.85 -18.14
CA GLU A 481 9.62 12.09 -17.17
C GLU A 481 10.05 13.57 -17.09
N PHE A 482 9.65 14.39 -18.06
CA PHE A 482 9.99 15.81 -18.11
C PHE A 482 9.08 16.65 -17.18
N THR A 483 9.62 17.77 -16.69
CA THR A 483 8.91 18.73 -15.81
C THR A 483 7.94 19.62 -16.59
N CYS A 484 6.90 20.14 -15.91
CA CYS A 484 5.75 20.78 -16.56
C CYS A 484 6.12 22.01 -17.41
N ASP A 485 7.18 22.74 -17.08
CA ASP A 485 7.60 23.98 -17.75
C ASP A 485 8.09 23.78 -19.20
N LYS A 486 8.22 22.54 -19.65
CA LYS A 486 8.87 22.20 -20.92
C LYS A 486 7.96 21.59 -21.98
N PHE A 487 6.64 21.63 -21.85
CA PHE A 487 5.76 21.09 -22.89
C PHE A 487 5.29 22.15 -23.90
N GLU A 488 5.27 21.75 -25.17
CA GLU A 488 4.60 22.40 -26.27
C GLU A 488 3.43 21.52 -26.71
N ILE A 489 2.23 22.09 -26.72
CA ILE A 489 1.00 21.45 -27.19
C ILE A 489 0.65 22.10 -28.52
N GLU A 490 0.73 21.34 -29.60
CA GLU A 490 0.44 21.82 -30.95
C GLU A 490 -0.97 21.38 -31.34
N ILE A 491 -1.87 22.33 -31.59
CA ILE A 491 -3.25 22.08 -32.06
C ILE A 491 -3.42 22.78 -33.41
N ASN A 492 -3.71 22.03 -34.46
CA ASN A 492 -3.88 22.55 -35.83
C ASN A 492 -2.71 23.46 -36.27
N LYS A 493 -1.46 23.05 -35.98
CA LYS A 493 -0.22 23.79 -36.24
C LYS A 493 0.00 25.06 -35.41
N ARG A 494 -0.87 25.36 -34.44
CA ARG A 494 -0.65 26.43 -33.46
C ARG A 494 -0.05 25.82 -32.20
N SER A 495 1.08 26.37 -31.77
CA SER A 495 1.79 25.92 -30.56
C SER A 495 1.33 26.72 -29.34
N TYR A 496 1.05 26.00 -28.27
CA TYR A 496 0.69 26.53 -26.97
C TYR A 496 1.61 25.93 -25.90
N ARG A 497 1.78 26.64 -24.80
CA ARG A 497 2.44 26.13 -23.60
C ARG A 497 1.42 25.51 -22.67
N ILE A 498 1.85 24.51 -21.90
CA ILE A 498 0.93 23.81 -20.98
C ILE A 498 0.30 24.75 -19.94
N TYR A 499 1.03 25.79 -19.50
CA TYR A 499 0.52 26.77 -18.53
C TYR A 499 -0.54 27.73 -19.09
N GLU A 500 -0.78 27.68 -20.40
CA GLU A 500 -1.89 28.41 -21.03
C GLU A 500 -3.22 27.66 -20.86
N PHE A 501 -3.21 26.44 -20.35
CA PHE A 501 -4.39 25.61 -20.10
C PHE A 501 -4.58 25.35 -18.60
N GLU A 502 -5.80 24.97 -18.23
CA GLU A 502 -6.05 24.32 -16.94
C GLU A 502 -5.48 22.89 -16.98
N TYR A 503 -4.58 22.56 -16.06
CA TYR A 503 -3.97 21.23 -15.99
C TYR A 503 -3.79 20.73 -14.56
N SER A 504 -3.77 19.41 -14.41
CA SER A 504 -3.40 18.71 -13.18
C SER A 504 -2.24 17.77 -13.42
N VAL A 505 -1.40 17.62 -12.39
CA VAL A 505 -0.22 16.73 -12.41
C VAL A 505 -0.35 15.73 -11.27
N ALA A 506 -0.21 14.45 -11.57
CA ALA A 506 -0.05 13.41 -10.57
C ALA A 506 1.40 12.91 -10.62
N GLU A 507 2.17 13.23 -9.57
CA GLU A 507 3.57 12.83 -9.44
C GLU A 507 3.70 11.32 -9.21
N ARG A 508 4.62 10.67 -9.94
CA ARG A 508 5.01 9.28 -9.67
C ARG A 508 6.54 9.17 -9.61
N LYS A 509 7.04 8.02 -9.13
CA LYS A 509 8.49 7.82 -8.90
C LYS A 509 9.37 8.04 -10.13
N VAL A 510 8.86 7.74 -11.34
CA VAL A 510 9.63 7.77 -12.59
C VAL A 510 9.02 8.71 -13.64
N TYR A 511 7.68 8.76 -13.72
CA TYR A 511 6.96 9.57 -14.71
C TYR A 511 5.86 10.40 -14.03
N ASN A 512 5.63 11.61 -14.51
CA ASN A 512 4.49 12.42 -14.08
C ASN A 512 3.35 12.26 -15.08
N LYS A 513 2.13 12.12 -14.58
CA LYS A 513 0.91 12.14 -15.40
C LYS A 513 0.41 13.57 -15.52
N TYR A 514 0.16 13.99 -16.75
CA TYR A 514 -0.42 15.29 -17.08
C TYR A 514 -1.85 15.09 -17.58
N SER A 515 -2.80 15.87 -17.07
CA SER A 515 -4.18 15.93 -17.57
C SER A 515 -4.53 17.39 -17.82
N ILE A 516 -4.81 17.71 -19.08
CA ILE A 516 -4.89 19.09 -19.58
C ILE A 516 -6.25 19.28 -20.21
N LYS A 517 -7.02 20.25 -19.73
CA LYS A 517 -8.29 20.65 -20.32
C LYS A 517 -8.00 21.52 -21.54
N LEU A 518 -8.38 21.04 -22.72
CA LEU A 518 -8.21 21.78 -23.96
C LEU A 518 -9.44 22.67 -24.15
N ASP A 519 -9.25 23.99 -24.09
CA ASP A 519 -10.30 25.00 -24.24
C ASP A 519 -10.75 25.16 -25.71
N ILE A 520 -11.18 24.06 -26.33
CA ILE A 520 -11.64 24.03 -27.71
C ILE A 520 -13.14 24.31 -27.74
N SER A 521 -13.49 25.56 -28.05
CA SER A 521 -14.88 26.03 -28.03
C SER A 521 -15.63 25.84 -29.35
N THR A 522 -14.96 25.51 -30.44
CA THR A 522 -15.57 25.38 -31.78
C THR A 522 -15.68 23.93 -32.22
N SER A 523 -16.75 23.61 -32.94
CA SER A 523 -16.83 22.36 -33.71
C SER A 523 -15.77 22.37 -34.82
N GLY A 524 -15.26 21.20 -35.18
CA GLY A 524 -14.21 21.07 -36.18
C GLY A 524 -13.39 19.80 -36.06
N ILE A 525 -12.52 19.58 -37.05
CA ILE A 525 -11.52 18.50 -37.03
C ILE A 525 -10.20 19.06 -36.52
N TYR A 526 -9.63 18.39 -35.52
CA TYR A 526 -8.43 18.82 -34.81
C TYR A 526 -7.32 17.79 -34.96
N LYS A 527 -6.10 18.30 -35.15
CA LYS A 527 -4.86 17.55 -35.08
C LYS A 527 -4.03 18.04 -33.91
N LEU A 528 -3.65 17.12 -33.03
CA LEU A 528 -2.94 17.40 -31.79
C LEU A 528 -1.60 16.66 -31.74
N ARG A 529 -0.57 17.34 -31.24
CA ARG A 529 0.75 16.76 -30.93
C ARG A 529 1.27 17.36 -29.64
N VAL A 530 2.00 16.58 -28.85
CA VAL A 530 2.69 17.08 -27.66
C VAL A 530 4.18 16.83 -27.78
N ASN A 531 4.97 17.88 -27.58
CA ASN A 531 6.43 17.82 -27.57
C ASN A 531 6.97 18.26 -26.20
N ALA A 532 7.94 17.52 -25.67
CA ALA A 532 8.81 18.00 -24.61
C ALA A 532 9.97 18.80 -25.22
N LEU A 533 10.28 19.95 -24.64
CA LEU A 533 11.35 20.84 -25.04
C LEU A 533 12.54 20.62 -24.09
N TYR A 534 13.51 19.82 -24.53
CA TYR A 534 14.67 19.48 -23.72
C TYR A 534 15.97 19.79 -24.47
N SER A 535 16.85 20.59 -23.85
CA SER A 535 18.17 20.95 -24.39
C SER A 535 18.13 21.46 -25.84
N GLY A 536 17.15 22.30 -26.16
CA GLY A 536 16.96 22.87 -27.51
C GLY A 536 16.37 21.91 -28.55
N LYS A 537 16.00 20.68 -28.16
CA LYS A 537 15.35 19.69 -29.02
C LYS A 537 13.87 19.51 -28.65
N LYS A 538 13.05 19.18 -29.65
CA LYS A 538 11.66 18.73 -29.48
C LYS A 538 11.64 17.20 -29.43
N ILE A 539 11.20 16.63 -28.32
CA ILE A 539 10.99 15.19 -28.15
C ILE A 539 9.48 14.94 -28.22
N CYS A 540 9.02 14.15 -29.18
CA CYS A 540 7.60 13.81 -29.33
C CYS A 540 7.16 12.93 -28.15
N ILE A 541 6.12 13.36 -27.42
CA ILE A 541 5.53 12.62 -26.30
C ILE A 541 4.20 12.01 -26.73
N VAL A 542 3.39 12.79 -27.45
CA VAL A 542 2.13 12.33 -28.04
C VAL A 542 2.23 12.57 -29.54
N GLU A 543 2.13 11.48 -30.30
CA GLU A 543 2.13 11.52 -31.77
C GLU A 543 0.89 12.25 -32.30
N ASP A 544 0.91 12.51 -33.61
CA ASP A 544 -0.15 13.20 -34.35
C ASP A 544 -1.51 12.52 -34.18
N THR A 545 -2.27 12.97 -33.19
CA THR A 545 -3.58 12.43 -32.82
C THR A 545 -4.65 13.30 -33.47
N GLN A 546 -5.60 12.67 -34.18
CA GLN A 546 -6.74 13.36 -34.77
C GLN A 546 -8.02 13.04 -33.99
N PHE A 547 -8.90 14.03 -33.89
CA PHE A 547 -10.24 13.89 -33.32
C PHE A 547 -11.15 14.96 -33.91
N ALA A 548 -12.46 14.75 -33.79
CA ALA A 548 -13.46 15.74 -34.20
C ALA A 548 -14.31 16.20 -33.01
N ILE A 549 -14.78 17.44 -33.08
CA ILE A 549 -15.80 17.97 -32.18
C ILE A 549 -17.00 18.37 -33.03
N ASP A 550 -18.18 17.91 -32.65
CA ASP A 550 -19.45 18.27 -33.31
C ASP A 550 -20.52 18.59 -32.27
N LYS A 551 -20.66 19.87 -31.92
CA LYS A 551 -21.51 20.28 -30.80
C LYS A 551 -23.00 20.15 -31.09
N ASN A 552 -23.39 20.27 -32.36
CA ASN A 552 -24.78 20.29 -32.79
C ASN A 552 -25.14 19.06 -33.66
N LEU A 553 -24.43 17.95 -33.48
CA LEU A 553 -24.79 16.70 -34.16
C LEU A 553 -26.16 16.22 -33.68
N ASN A 554 -27.12 16.23 -34.58
CA ASN A 554 -28.42 15.59 -34.40
C ASN A 554 -28.68 14.64 -35.58
N VAL A 555 -29.08 13.41 -35.26
CA VAL A 555 -29.38 12.38 -36.25
C VAL A 555 -30.74 11.80 -35.95
N GLU A 556 -31.63 11.92 -36.91
CA GLU A 556 -32.99 11.37 -36.86
C GLU A 556 -33.22 10.45 -38.05
N TYR A 557 -34.01 9.41 -37.85
CA TYR A 557 -34.42 8.53 -38.92
C TYR A 557 -35.81 7.94 -38.66
N VAL A 558 -36.55 7.70 -39.74
CA VAL A 558 -37.90 7.13 -39.68
C VAL A 558 -38.01 6.03 -40.74
N TYR A 559 -38.59 4.90 -40.36
CA TYR A 559 -38.92 3.83 -41.30
C TYR A 559 -40.07 4.28 -42.21
N GLU A 560 -39.91 4.12 -43.52
CA GLU A 560 -40.92 4.52 -44.50
C GLU A 560 -41.68 3.30 -45.07
N ASN A 561 -41.02 2.44 -45.84
CA ASN A 561 -41.53 1.20 -46.41
C ASN A 561 -40.39 0.34 -47.00
N GLU A 562 -40.62 -0.94 -47.32
CA GLU A 562 -39.73 -1.81 -48.14
C GLU A 562 -38.21 -1.76 -47.83
N ASN A 563 -37.84 -1.65 -46.55
CA ASN A 563 -36.43 -1.51 -46.10
C ASN A 563 -35.78 -0.18 -46.52
N THR A 564 -36.58 0.87 -46.53
CA THR A 564 -36.19 2.24 -46.80
C THR A 564 -36.40 3.11 -45.56
N TYR A 565 -35.42 3.98 -45.29
CA TYR A 565 -35.41 4.90 -44.17
C TYR A 565 -35.22 6.33 -44.65
N LEU A 566 -36.05 7.24 -44.18
CA LEU A 566 -35.81 8.68 -44.31
C LEU A 566 -34.89 9.11 -43.18
N VAL A 567 -33.80 9.78 -43.53
CA VAL A 567 -32.80 10.24 -42.54
C VAL A 567 -32.63 11.75 -42.59
N SER A 568 -32.47 12.35 -41.42
CA SER A 568 -32.06 13.74 -41.25
C SER A 568 -30.78 13.80 -40.42
N ILE A 569 -29.78 14.52 -40.93
CA ILE A 569 -28.50 14.74 -40.23
C ILE A 569 -28.22 16.23 -40.20
N GLU A 570 -28.17 16.77 -38.99
CA GLU A 570 -27.68 18.10 -38.69
C GLU A 570 -26.31 17.96 -37.99
N SER A 571 -25.33 18.74 -38.43
CA SER A 571 -23.94 18.66 -37.95
C SER A 571 -23.24 19.96 -38.25
N ASP A 572 -22.41 20.43 -37.32
CA ASP A 572 -21.57 21.63 -37.54
C ASP A 572 -20.43 21.37 -38.53
N LEU A 573 -20.11 20.09 -38.81
CA LEU A 573 -19.05 19.70 -39.73
C LEU A 573 -19.52 19.63 -41.18
N LEU A 574 -20.84 19.58 -41.40
CA LEU A 574 -21.46 19.51 -42.71
C LEU A 574 -21.85 20.92 -43.19
N ASN A 575 -21.66 21.18 -44.49
CA ASN A 575 -21.99 22.48 -45.08
C ASN A 575 -23.51 22.76 -45.15
N LYS A 576 -24.33 21.71 -45.08
CA LYS A 576 -25.79 21.77 -45.12
C LYS A 576 -26.36 20.56 -44.39
N GLN A 577 -27.55 20.72 -43.84
CA GLN A 577 -28.34 19.60 -43.34
C GLN A 577 -28.57 18.59 -44.46
N ILE A 578 -28.45 17.30 -44.13
CA ILE A 578 -28.75 16.20 -45.04
C ILE A 578 -30.17 15.75 -44.76
N PHE A 579 -30.96 15.62 -45.82
CA PHE A 579 -32.22 14.91 -45.85
C PHE A 579 -32.13 13.94 -47.02
N ASP A 580 -32.17 12.64 -46.72
CA ASP A 580 -31.96 11.62 -47.74
C ASP A 580 -32.79 10.37 -47.45
N GLU A 581 -32.90 9.53 -48.47
CA GLU A 581 -33.61 8.26 -48.43
C GLU A 581 -32.60 7.11 -48.58
N ILE A 582 -32.55 6.21 -47.58
CA ILE A 582 -31.62 5.08 -47.54
C ILE A 582 -32.37 3.78 -47.78
N CYS A 583 -32.09 3.11 -48.90
CA CYS A 583 -32.50 1.74 -49.16
C CYS A 583 -31.44 0.74 -48.68
N ILE A 584 -31.80 -0.17 -47.76
CA ILE A 584 -30.87 -1.14 -47.15
C ILE A 584 -30.16 -2.02 -48.19
N ASN A 585 -30.85 -2.40 -49.27
CA ASN A 585 -30.31 -3.30 -50.31
C ASN A 585 -29.04 -2.76 -50.98
N ASN A 586 -28.87 -1.43 -51.00
CA ASN A 586 -27.75 -0.73 -51.61
C ASN A 586 -26.94 0.08 -50.59
N TYR A 587 -27.23 -0.09 -49.29
CA TYR A 587 -26.61 0.70 -48.24
C TYR A 587 -25.12 0.40 -48.09
N LYS A 588 -24.35 1.47 -47.88
CA LYS A 588 -22.93 1.43 -47.51
C LYS A 588 -22.67 2.41 -46.39
N GLU A 589 -21.80 2.04 -45.47
CA GLU A 589 -21.50 2.87 -44.29
C GLU A 589 -20.75 4.17 -44.63
N ASP A 590 -20.13 4.26 -45.82
CA ASP A 590 -19.27 5.37 -46.25
C ASP A 590 -19.97 6.43 -47.12
N TRP A 591 -21.30 6.52 -46.99
CA TRP A 591 -22.14 7.35 -47.84
C TRP A 591 -22.09 8.85 -47.50
N VAL A 592 -21.93 9.22 -46.23
CA VAL A 592 -21.82 10.63 -45.82
C VAL A 592 -20.39 11.10 -46.06
N ARG A 593 -20.18 11.80 -47.17
CA ARG A 593 -18.88 12.38 -47.56
C ARG A 593 -18.96 13.89 -47.54
N PHE A 594 -17.94 14.54 -47.01
CA PHE A 594 -17.88 15.99 -46.91
C PHE A 594 -16.46 16.53 -47.03
N SER A 595 -16.36 17.76 -47.52
CA SER A 595 -15.10 18.49 -47.63
C SER A 595 -14.95 19.43 -46.43
N TYR A 596 -13.84 19.34 -45.72
CA TYR A 596 -13.52 20.22 -44.60
C TYR A 596 -12.07 20.70 -44.73
N ASN A 597 -11.88 22.03 -44.74
CA ASN A 597 -10.56 22.66 -44.94
C ASN A 597 -9.77 22.10 -46.13
N GLY A 598 -10.45 21.82 -47.25
CA GLY A 598 -9.85 21.32 -48.48
C GLY A 598 -9.45 19.84 -48.47
N ASN A 599 -9.89 19.07 -47.48
CA ASN A 599 -9.72 17.62 -47.44
C ASN A 599 -11.08 16.91 -47.44
N GLU A 600 -11.14 15.76 -48.08
CA GLU A 600 -12.33 14.91 -48.08
C GLU A 600 -12.33 13.97 -46.87
N TYR A 601 -13.50 13.85 -46.24
CA TYR A 601 -13.74 13.00 -45.08
C TYR A 601 -15.01 12.17 -45.27
N ILE A 602 -15.07 11.04 -44.56
CA ILE A 602 -16.25 10.20 -44.44
C ILE A 602 -16.75 10.30 -43.00
N TYR A 603 -18.04 10.60 -42.83
CA TYR A 603 -18.70 10.57 -41.53
C TYR A 603 -19.45 9.24 -41.38
N PHE A 604 -18.95 8.37 -40.52
CA PHE A 604 -19.64 7.15 -40.16
C PHE A 604 -20.64 7.40 -39.02
N ILE A 605 -21.91 7.13 -39.30
CA ILE A 605 -23.04 7.35 -38.39
C ILE A 605 -23.67 5.99 -38.03
N PRO A 606 -23.70 5.57 -36.76
CA PRO A 606 -24.26 4.29 -36.33
C PRO A 606 -25.79 4.35 -36.20
N PHE A 607 -26.53 4.35 -37.32
CA PHE A 607 -27.99 4.23 -37.25
C PHE A 607 -28.42 2.92 -36.58
N GLU A 608 -29.54 2.90 -35.85
CA GLU A 608 -30.12 1.65 -35.32
C GLU A 608 -31.00 0.95 -36.36
N PHE A 609 -30.51 0.80 -37.60
CA PHE A 609 -31.20 -0.03 -38.58
C PHE A 609 -31.10 -1.51 -38.18
N PRO A 610 -32.20 -2.28 -38.18
CA PRO A 610 -32.21 -3.70 -37.84
C PRO A 610 -31.63 -4.54 -38.99
N ILE A 611 -30.32 -4.39 -39.22
CA ILE A 611 -29.61 -4.99 -40.36
C ILE A 611 -28.32 -5.69 -39.91
N TYR A 612 -27.98 -6.78 -40.61
CA TYR A 612 -26.77 -7.57 -40.38
C TYR A 612 -26.01 -7.84 -41.68
N ARG A 613 -24.74 -8.26 -41.58
CA ARG A 613 -24.01 -8.87 -42.70
C ARG A 613 -23.09 -9.99 -42.24
N LEU A 614 -22.76 -10.90 -43.16
CA LEU A 614 -21.78 -11.97 -42.95
C LEU A 614 -20.44 -11.60 -43.60
N ASN A 615 -19.32 -11.78 -42.88
CA ASN A 615 -17.95 -11.72 -43.44
C ASN A 615 -17.66 -10.50 -44.35
N ASN A 616 -18.13 -9.31 -43.96
CA ASN A 616 -18.07 -8.05 -44.74
C ASN A 616 -18.88 -8.03 -46.07
N GLY A 617 -19.89 -8.89 -46.20
CA GLY A 617 -20.82 -8.89 -47.33
C GLY A 617 -21.82 -7.72 -47.33
N LYS A 618 -22.92 -7.88 -48.08
CA LYS A 618 -23.99 -6.88 -48.11
C LYS A 618 -24.81 -6.89 -46.83
N TRP A 619 -25.30 -5.71 -46.44
CA TRP A 619 -26.29 -5.57 -45.39
C TRP A 619 -27.61 -6.22 -45.80
N ARG A 620 -28.23 -6.93 -44.85
CA ARG A 620 -29.50 -7.65 -44.95
C ARG A 620 -30.36 -7.29 -43.76
N CYS A 621 -31.67 -7.32 -43.90
CA CYS A 621 -32.56 -7.01 -42.78
C CYS A 621 -32.60 -8.17 -41.79
N PHE A 622 -32.88 -7.91 -40.51
CA PHE A 622 -33.05 -8.98 -39.51
C PHE A 622 -34.18 -9.95 -39.87
N SER A 623 -35.15 -9.53 -40.69
CA SER A 623 -36.18 -10.39 -41.28
C SER A 623 -35.63 -11.42 -42.28
N ASP A 624 -34.43 -11.21 -42.80
CA ASP A 624 -33.79 -12.12 -43.76
C ASP A 624 -33.06 -13.22 -42.99
N ASN A 625 -33.56 -14.45 -43.08
CA ASN A 625 -32.96 -15.59 -42.37
C ASN A 625 -31.50 -15.82 -42.79
N ILE A 626 -30.66 -16.22 -41.83
CA ILE A 626 -29.29 -16.67 -42.09
C ILE A 626 -29.34 -18.15 -42.44
N TRP A 627 -28.97 -18.49 -43.68
CA TRP A 627 -28.83 -19.90 -44.04
C TRP A 627 -27.62 -20.52 -43.34
N ILE A 628 -27.82 -21.63 -42.63
CA ILE A 628 -26.75 -22.31 -41.88
C ILE A 628 -25.58 -22.77 -42.78
N GLY A 629 -25.83 -22.99 -44.08
CA GLY A 629 -24.79 -23.32 -45.06
C GLY A 629 -23.84 -22.16 -45.37
N ASP A 630 -24.24 -20.92 -45.09
CA ASP A 630 -23.40 -19.72 -45.27
C ASP A 630 -22.46 -19.48 -44.06
N ILE A 631 -22.61 -20.26 -42.99
CA ILE A 631 -21.80 -20.18 -41.78
C ILE A 631 -20.65 -21.19 -41.87
N THR A 632 -19.41 -20.69 -41.75
CA THR A 632 -18.21 -21.51 -41.54
C THR A 632 -17.75 -21.36 -40.10
N PRO A 633 -16.81 -22.21 -39.64
CA PRO A 633 -16.20 -22.02 -38.33
C PRO A 633 -15.55 -20.66 -38.14
N GLU A 634 -15.30 -19.86 -39.19
CA GLU A 634 -14.68 -18.54 -39.12
C GLU A 634 -15.68 -17.39 -39.36
N THR A 635 -16.95 -17.69 -39.62
CA THR A 635 -17.94 -16.68 -39.99
C THR A 635 -18.17 -15.68 -38.87
N THR A 636 -18.15 -14.41 -39.25
CA THR A 636 -18.48 -13.27 -38.40
C THR A 636 -19.80 -12.64 -38.85
N VAL A 637 -20.60 -12.23 -37.88
CA VAL A 637 -21.83 -11.48 -38.10
C VAL A 637 -21.60 -10.07 -37.59
N ASP A 638 -21.76 -9.09 -38.47
CA ASP A 638 -21.81 -7.68 -38.11
C ASP A 638 -23.27 -7.26 -37.96
N LEU A 639 -23.57 -6.55 -36.88
CA LEU A 639 -24.85 -5.95 -36.57
C LEU A 639 -24.67 -4.44 -36.65
N TYR A 640 -25.43 -3.76 -37.52
CA TYR A 640 -25.26 -2.32 -37.67
C TYR A 640 -25.76 -1.56 -36.43
N GLY A 641 -25.03 -0.53 -36.02
CA GLY A 641 -25.23 0.17 -34.76
C GLY A 641 -24.39 -0.40 -33.60
N CYS A 642 -24.35 0.36 -32.50
CA CYS A 642 -23.45 0.13 -31.36
C CYS A 642 -24.16 -0.30 -30.07
N ASN A 643 -25.47 -0.57 -30.11
CA ASN A 643 -26.29 -0.67 -28.89
C ASN A 643 -26.56 -2.10 -28.41
N TYR A 644 -25.86 -3.11 -28.96
CA TYR A 644 -26.07 -4.51 -28.57
C TYR A 644 -25.02 -4.99 -27.57
N ASP A 645 -25.46 -5.45 -26.39
CA ASP A 645 -24.58 -5.91 -25.31
C ASP A 645 -24.65 -7.43 -25.04
N ARG A 646 -25.77 -8.09 -25.40
CA ARG A 646 -25.98 -9.52 -25.17
C ARG A 646 -26.73 -10.22 -26.31
N ILE A 647 -26.42 -11.50 -26.48
CA ILE A 647 -27.12 -12.43 -27.38
C ILE A 647 -27.74 -13.56 -26.57
N THR A 648 -29.01 -13.87 -26.85
CA THR A 648 -29.69 -15.06 -26.32
C THR A 648 -30.14 -15.95 -27.47
N LEU A 649 -29.88 -17.25 -27.35
CA LEU A 649 -30.28 -18.23 -28.36
C LEU A 649 -31.53 -18.97 -27.93
N LEU A 650 -32.51 -19.07 -28.81
CA LEU A 650 -33.71 -19.88 -28.61
C LEU A 650 -33.77 -21.04 -29.62
N THR A 651 -34.27 -22.18 -29.16
CA THR A 651 -34.66 -23.31 -30.02
C THR A 651 -35.85 -22.93 -30.93
N SER A 652 -36.14 -23.78 -31.91
CA SER A 652 -37.37 -23.71 -32.70
C SER A 652 -38.67 -23.78 -31.86
N THR A 653 -38.59 -24.24 -30.61
CA THR A 653 -39.71 -24.28 -29.65
C THR A 653 -39.72 -23.10 -28.67
N GLY A 654 -38.79 -22.17 -28.79
CA GLY A 654 -38.68 -20.98 -27.93
C GLY A 654 -38.00 -21.22 -26.59
N GLN A 655 -37.34 -22.37 -26.38
CA GLN A 655 -36.56 -22.63 -25.18
C GLN A 655 -35.17 -22.01 -25.29
N ILE A 656 -34.66 -21.45 -24.19
CA ILE A 656 -33.31 -20.89 -24.15
C ILE A 656 -32.28 -22.03 -24.25
N ILE A 657 -31.38 -21.95 -25.22
CA ILE A 657 -30.31 -22.93 -25.43
C ILE A 657 -29.10 -22.56 -24.55
N GLU A 658 -28.63 -21.31 -24.67
CA GLU A 658 -27.42 -20.82 -24.01
C GLU A 658 -27.44 -19.27 -24.02
N GLU A 659 -26.89 -18.63 -22.99
CA GLU A 659 -26.44 -17.23 -23.10
C GLU A 659 -25.09 -17.25 -23.85
N ALA A 660 -25.12 -16.74 -25.09
CA ALA A 660 -24.07 -16.97 -26.08
C ALA A 660 -23.26 -15.67 -26.36
N PRO A 661 -22.20 -15.73 -27.18
CA PRO A 661 -20.88 -15.11 -26.96
C PRO A 661 -20.81 -13.58 -26.87
N ARG A 662 -19.69 -13.08 -26.31
CA ARG A 662 -19.36 -11.65 -26.22
C ARG A 662 -19.45 -10.95 -27.58
N ILE A 663 -20.32 -9.96 -27.67
CA ILE A 663 -20.37 -8.99 -28.76
C ILE A 663 -19.18 -8.03 -28.63
N LYS A 664 -18.48 -7.74 -29.73
CA LYS A 664 -17.42 -6.73 -29.79
C LYS A 664 -17.89 -5.51 -30.56
N ASN A 665 -17.92 -4.34 -29.92
CA ASN A 665 -18.16 -3.08 -30.61
C ASN A 665 -16.97 -2.75 -31.54
N LYS A 666 -17.25 -2.36 -32.79
CA LYS A 666 -16.30 -1.97 -33.83
C LYS A 666 -16.51 -0.54 -34.33
N GLY A 667 -17.13 0.29 -33.50
CA GLY A 667 -17.55 1.66 -33.82
C GLY A 667 -18.97 1.64 -34.37
N VAL A 668 -19.09 1.70 -35.69
CA VAL A 668 -20.37 1.84 -36.41
C VAL A 668 -21.25 0.58 -36.35
N PHE A 669 -20.65 -0.55 -36.02
CA PHE A 669 -21.31 -1.84 -35.96
C PHE A 669 -20.73 -2.69 -34.82
N SER A 670 -21.49 -3.67 -34.38
CA SER A 670 -21.11 -4.66 -33.39
C SER A 670 -20.86 -6.02 -34.07
N ARG A 671 -19.89 -6.80 -33.60
CA ARG A 671 -19.48 -8.06 -34.23
C ARG A 671 -19.48 -9.22 -33.25
N PHE A 672 -20.04 -10.36 -33.66
CA PHE A 672 -19.85 -11.63 -32.99
C PHE A 672 -19.45 -12.73 -33.98
N PHE A 673 -18.97 -13.84 -33.43
CA PHE A 673 -18.53 -14.99 -34.21
C PHE A 673 -19.65 -16.02 -34.26
N ALA A 674 -20.08 -16.41 -35.46
CA ALA A 674 -21.23 -17.29 -35.66
C ALA A 674 -20.85 -18.77 -35.85
N GLY A 675 -19.56 -19.12 -35.90
CA GLY A 675 -19.11 -20.49 -36.13
C GLY A 675 -19.67 -21.51 -35.14
N PHE A 676 -19.97 -21.09 -33.89
CA PHE A 676 -20.56 -21.96 -32.87
C PHE A 676 -21.98 -22.46 -33.26
N LEU A 677 -22.72 -21.72 -34.09
CA LEU A 677 -24.08 -22.08 -34.52
C LEU A 677 -24.10 -23.39 -35.31
N LEU A 678 -22.98 -23.79 -35.93
CA LEU A 678 -22.85 -25.05 -36.64
C LEU A 678 -23.05 -26.29 -35.77
N SER A 679 -22.82 -26.16 -34.45
CA SER A 679 -23.03 -27.26 -33.49
C SER A 679 -24.52 -27.64 -33.34
N TYR A 680 -25.41 -26.72 -33.68
CA TYR A 680 -26.85 -26.86 -33.48
C TYR A 680 -27.61 -27.35 -34.72
N LYS A 681 -26.96 -27.37 -35.89
CA LYS A 681 -27.58 -27.65 -37.20
C LYS A 681 -28.27 -29.01 -37.30
N PHE A 682 -27.89 -29.99 -36.47
CA PHE A 682 -28.46 -31.33 -36.48
C PHE A 682 -29.56 -31.53 -35.43
N ASN A 683 -29.65 -30.62 -34.47
CA ASN A 683 -30.52 -30.77 -33.29
C ASN A 683 -31.80 -29.93 -33.38
N TYR A 684 -31.79 -28.88 -34.20
CA TYR A 684 -32.92 -27.95 -34.33
C TYR A 684 -33.16 -27.58 -35.79
N ASP A 685 -34.43 -27.42 -36.15
CA ASP A 685 -34.84 -26.99 -37.50
C ASP A 685 -34.35 -25.56 -37.82
N TYR A 686 -34.40 -24.70 -36.82
CA TYR A 686 -33.86 -23.34 -36.82
C TYR A 686 -33.58 -22.89 -35.38
N ILE A 687 -32.84 -21.80 -35.25
CA ILE A 687 -32.51 -21.14 -33.99
C ILE A 687 -32.93 -19.70 -34.12
N ARG A 688 -33.32 -19.04 -33.03
CA ARG A 688 -33.48 -17.58 -33.01
C ARG A 688 -32.35 -16.96 -32.23
N ILE A 689 -31.76 -15.92 -32.79
CA ILE A 689 -30.73 -15.09 -32.22
C ILE A 689 -31.40 -13.80 -31.76
N LEU A 690 -31.70 -13.72 -30.46
CA LEU A 690 -32.21 -12.51 -29.84
C LEU A 690 -31.07 -11.57 -29.47
N LEU A 691 -31.19 -10.32 -29.89
CA LEU A 691 -30.22 -9.25 -29.65
C LEU A 691 -30.77 -8.30 -28.59
N HIS A 692 -29.98 -8.07 -27.55
CA HIS A 692 -30.37 -7.27 -26.39
C HIS A 692 -29.58 -5.97 -26.29
N SER A 693 -30.23 -4.96 -25.70
CA SER A 693 -29.63 -3.73 -25.19
C SER A 693 -30.17 -3.51 -23.78
N GLY A 694 -29.36 -3.78 -22.77
CA GLY A 694 -29.83 -3.92 -21.39
C GLY A 694 -30.92 -5.00 -21.27
N ASP A 695 -32.06 -4.62 -20.71
CA ASP A 695 -33.22 -5.52 -20.56
C ASP A 695 -34.15 -5.55 -21.78
N SER A 696 -33.88 -4.72 -22.80
CA SER A 696 -34.74 -4.62 -24.00
C SER A 696 -34.27 -5.54 -25.13
N ILE A 697 -35.22 -6.19 -25.81
CA ILE A 697 -34.95 -6.91 -27.07
C ILE A 697 -34.98 -5.89 -28.20
N LYS A 698 -33.88 -5.79 -28.94
CA LYS A 698 -33.69 -4.84 -30.04
C LYS A 698 -33.68 -5.51 -31.41
N GLY A 699 -33.40 -6.81 -31.46
CA GLY A 699 -33.38 -7.56 -32.71
C GLY A 699 -33.63 -9.05 -32.52
N ASP A 700 -34.03 -9.69 -33.60
CA ASP A 700 -34.35 -11.11 -33.67
C ASP A 700 -34.03 -11.60 -35.08
N ILE A 701 -33.11 -12.55 -35.19
CA ILE A 701 -32.63 -13.12 -36.45
C ILE A 701 -32.83 -14.64 -36.40
N ILE A 702 -33.31 -15.22 -37.48
CA ILE A 702 -33.51 -16.68 -37.64
C ILE A 702 -32.33 -17.30 -38.39
#